data_AF-A0A9X3I1T5-F1
#
_entry.id   AF-A0A9X3I1T5-F1
#
_cell.length_a   1.000
_cell.length_b   1.000
_cell.length_c   1.000
_cell.angle_alpha   90.00
_cell.angle_beta   90.00
_cell.angle_gamma   90.00
#
_symmetry.space_group_name_H-M   'P 1'
#
loop_
_entity.id
_entity.type
_entity.pdbx_description
1 polymer ?
#
loop_
_entity_poly.entity_id
_entity_poly.type
_entity_poly.pdbx_seq_one_letter_code
_entity_poly.pdbx_strand_id
1 'polypeptide(L)'
;MVKIDRQINTLIQKCINTKKIEFPKVETANCGLLLKKEIVLQMESNPEFIKLNPNSIEFNEALLKEAEVKLEREMPKNIVGAFGFVEDFQEKLKEENGIAKNVINGYGSLIKGLQGYILHRLHSDGFDVKGYFLDKLKPKGEREKELFLFEQHLYRFLPYSKYSAKDIWEICQRTLAFDDRYYVDEFARKLPFNNFDLAKNIYSIAIRSEQPNDTFFIASLLIGLHNNGFEGVFEKAFELQNKHPQQGYHVLNSLQNLSDEQNNSIFELVHNDYLPESIGSKTQVICGLIDNPKVSEELRKGCFNLITTYLQKENKELVKIAFHRIIYNLKSFEAEKYKLLHIYFENTQDISVIESFFYNYEHPEHLFHLMKMFYLAGWQRGSINRFESSIFHFWSNNIQETEKHILELFKPEDKFGLLPVEIIMTGSFGALPIDLLKLDTKQEQAKAIEAITLFPHTFDKLLPIVLPLRRSPYPEVVKFLQIKLSELIYDAYHRSLLDDIENLLDESKEDKAFVRPLREAYKNYESIVSKKKSINDLNPYENERDLMDLYYSLEHENRAKMMQDINENPNGILAAVGRSTIIVRGNSWKQELEDKVMPLGKVESSFILDARLFKNPDLQEYILNTYDKR
;
A
#
# COMPACT_ATOMS: atom_id res chain seq x y z
N MET A 1 43.61 -21.06 -13.63
CA MET A 1 42.69 -20.85 -12.48
C MET A 1 42.64 -19.41 -11.99
N VAL A 2 43.76 -18.69 -11.82
CA VAL A 2 43.88 -17.30 -11.28
C VAL A 2 42.98 -16.21 -11.91
N LYS A 3 42.42 -16.41 -13.13
CA LYS A 3 41.67 -15.36 -13.85
C LYS A 3 40.22 -15.20 -13.38
N ILE A 4 39.58 -16.26 -12.87
CA ILE A 4 38.16 -16.22 -12.47
C ILE A 4 37.95 -15.75 -11.03
N ASP A 5 38.81 -16.19 -10.10
CA ASP A 5 38.74 -15.78 -8.69
C ASP A 5 38.90 -14.26 -8.55
N ARG A 6 39.80 -13.66 -9.34
CA ARG A 6 39.96 -12.20 -9.40
C ARG A 6 38.68 -11.49 -9.87
N GLN A 7 37.94 -12.10 -10.80
CA GLN A 7 36.69 -11.54 -11.33
C GLN A 7 35.55 -11.66 -10.32
N ILE A 8 35.44 -12.80 -9.64
CA ILE A 8 34.49 -13.00 -8.55
C ILE A 8 34.74 -11.99 -7.44
N ASN A 9 35.99 -11.81 -7.01
CA ASN A 9 36.33 -10.80 -5.99
C ASN A 9 36.01 -9.37 -6.46
N THR A 10 36.26 -9.06 -7.73
CA THR A 10 35.88 -7.74 -8.30
C THR A 10 34.36 -7.54 -8.26
N LEU A 11 33.60 -8.59 -8.58
CA LEU A 11 32.13 -8.56 -8.53
C LEU A 11 31.61 -8.42 -7.09
N ILE A 12 32.20 -9.14 -6.12
CA ILE A 12 31.88 -9.01 -4.69
C ILE A 12 32.07 -7.57 -4.22
N GLN A 13 33.23 -6.98 -4.49
CA GLN A 13 33.50 -5.59 -4.12
C GLN A 13 32.54 -4.61 -4.82
N LYS A 14 32.19 -4.87 -6.09
CA LYS A 14 31.18 -4.08 -6.80
C LYS A 14 29.81 -4.17 -6.11
N CYS A 15 29.36 -5.37 -5.71
CA CYS A 15 28.11 -5.58 -4.98
C CYS A 15 28.11 -4.85 -3.63
N ILE A 16 29.22 -4.92 -2.87
CA ILE A 16 29.35 -4.27 -1.56
C ILE A 16 29.31 -2.73 -1.70
N ASN A 17 30.08 -2.18 -2.63
CA ASN A 17 30.20 -0.73 -2.80
C ASN A 17 28.91 -0.10 -3.38
N THR A 18 28.29 -0.76 -4.36
CA THR A 18 27.10 -0.23 -5.02
C THR A 18 25.80 -0.60 -4.32
N LYS A 19 25.82 -1.60 -3.44
CA LYS A 19 24.64 -2.17 -2.75
C LYS A 19 23.61 -2.77 -3.72
N LYS A 20 24.04 -3.09 -4.95
CA LYS A 20 23.22 -3.65 -6.04
C LYS A 20 23.71 -5.05 -6.39
N ILE A 21 22.80 -5.85 -6.95
CA ILE A 21 23.10 -7.19 -7.50
C ILE A 21 22.77 -7.30 -9.00
N GLU A 22 22.38 -6.19 -9.61
CA GLU A 22 22.03 -6.08 -11.03
C GLU A 22 22.92 -5.03 -11.66
N PHE A 23 23.53 -5.37 -12.79
CA PHE A 23 24.54 -4.56 -13.43
C PHE A 23 24.39 -4.58 -14.95
N PRO A 24 24.68 -3.48 -15.65
CA PRO A 24 24.84 -3.52 -17.10
C PRO A 24 25.96 -4.48 -17.49
N LYS A 25 25.75 -5.26 -18.57
CA LYS A 25 26.78 -6.15 -19.14
C LYS A 25 28.08 -5.42 -19.44
N VAL A 26 27.96 -4.20 -19.96
CA VAL A 26 29.08 -3.32 -20.37
C VAL A 26 29.99 -2.94 -19.20
N GLU A 27 29.45 -2.88 -17.98
CA GLU A 27 30.20 -2.51 -16.78
C GLU A 27 30.77 -3.74 -16.03
N THR A 28 30.60 -4.95 -16.57
CA THR A 28 31.02 -6.19 -15.92
C THR A 28 32.10 -6.87 -16.75
N ALA A 29 33.35 -6.75 -16.30
CA ALA A 29 34.49 -7.32 -16.99
C ALA A 29 34.35 -8.86 -17.15
N ASN A 30 34.57 -9.36 -18.36
CA ASN A 30 34.48 -10.78 -18.72
C ASN A 30 33.11 -11.44 -18.41
N CYS A 31 32.02 -10.69 -18.57
CA CYS A 31 30.64 -11.17 -18.38
C CYS A 31 30.35 -12.54 -19.01
N GLY A 32 30.89 -12.84 -20.20
CA GLY A 32 30.69 -14.13 -20.87
C GLY A 32 31.22 -15.34 -20.07
N LEU A 33 32.31 -15.18 -19.32
CA LEU A 33 32.83 -16.25 -18.46
C LEU A 33 31.97 -16.45 -17.22
N LEU A 34 31.50 -15.35 -16.61
CA LEU A 34 30.60 -15.38 -15.45
C LEU A 34 29.24 -16.00 -15.79
N LEU A 35 28.71 -15.72 -16.99
CA LEU A 35 27.49 -16.34 -17.51
C LEU A 35 27.68 -17.85 -17.73
N LYS A 36 28.78 -18.25 -18.38
CA LYS A 36 29.10 -19.67 -18.63
C LYS A 36 29.25 -20.49 -17.35
N LYS A 37 29.68 -19.84 -16.27
CA LYS A 37 29.86 -20.43 -14.93
C LYS A 37 28.65 -20.27 -14.04
N GLU A 38 27.55 -19.70 -14.56
CA GLU A 38 26.31 -19.44 -13.83
C GLU A 38 26.52 -18.63 -12.55
N ILE A 39 27.56 -17.80 -12.49
CA ILE A 39 27.79 -16.85 -11.39
C ILE A 39 26.82 -15.67 -11.50
N VAL A 40 26.46 -15.31 -12.74
CA VAL A 40 25.45 -14.31 -13.07
C VAL A 40 24.47 -14.90 -14.07
N LEU A 41 23.25 -14.40 -14.05
CA LEU A 41 22.17 -14.75 -14.97
C LEU A 41 21.86 -13.55 -15.87
N GLN A 42 21.49 -13.80 -17.11
CA GLN A 42 20.96 -12.78 -18.00
C GLN A 42 19.50 -12.48 -17.63
N MET A 43 19.13 -11.21 -17.59
CA MET A 43 17.75 -10.82 -17.31
C MET A 43 16.87 -10.96 -18.56
N GLU A 44 15.76 -11.69 -18.45
CA GLU A 44 14.79 -11.85 -19.55
C GLU A 44 14.09 -10.54 -19.91
N SER A 45 13.81 -9.69 -18.91
CA SER A 45 13.14 -8.40 -19.09
C SER A 45 14.04 -7.33 -19.74
N ASN A 46 15.37 -7.46 -19.61
CA ASN A 46 16.33 -6.55 -20.22
C ASN A 46 17.65 -7.29 -20.54
N PRO A 47 17.83 -7.73 -21.80
CA PRO A 47 19.00 -8.49 -22.22
C PRO A 47 20.36 -7.78 -22.00
N GLU A 48 20.39 -6.46 -21.84
CA GLU A 48 21.61 -5.68 -21.60
C GLU A 48 22.07 -5.72 -20.14
N PHE A 49 21.26 -6.28 -19.25
CA PHE A 49 21.57 -6.40 -17.82
C PHE A 49 21.83 -7.86 -17.42
N ILE A 50 22.65 -8.00 -16.39
CA ILE A 50 22.89 -9.25 -15.69
C ILE A 50 22.53 -9.09 -14.22
N LYS A 51 22.17 -10.21 -13.61
CA LYS A 51 21.86 -10.32 -12.20
C LYS A 51 22.77 -11.36 -11.56
N LEU A 52 23.26 -11.10 -10.35
CA LEU A 52 23.98 -12.11 -9.57
C LEU A 52 23.11 -13.35 -9.40
N ASN A 53 23.66 -14.54 -9.64
CA ASN A 53 23.00 -15.79 -9.30
C ASN A 53 23.17 -16.03 -7.79
N PRO A 54 22.11 -15.89 -6.96
CA PRO A 54 22.23 -16.11 -5.52
C PRO A 54 22.59 -17.56 -5.16
N ASN A 55 22.41 -18.51 -6.09
CA ASN A 55 22.69 -19.93 -5.89
C ASN A 55 24.09 -20.35 -6.39
N SER A 56 24.93 -19.41 -6.86
CA SER A 56 26.27 -19.74 -7.33
C SER A 56 27.17 -20.17 -6.19
N ILE A 57 27.60 -21.45 -6.21
CA ILE A 57 28.52 -22.03 -5.22
C ILE A 57 29.86 -21.29 -5.25
N GLU A 58 30.44 -21.09 -6.44
CA GLU A 58 31.75 -20.43 -6.61
C GLU A 58 31.73 -18.98 -6.07
N PHE A 59 30.66 -18.22 -6.32
CA PHE A 59 30.52 -16.85 -5.80
C PHE A 59 30.37 -16.82 -4.28
N ASN A 60 29.47 -17.64 -3.73
CA ASN A 60 29.20 -17.62 -2.30
C ASN A 60 30.36 -18.19 -1.48
N GLU A 61 31.15 -19.12 -2.02
CA GLU A 61 32.40 -19.56 -1.39
C GLU A 61 33.41 -18.41 -1.26
N ALA A 62 33.58 -17.62 -2.33
CA ALA A 62 34.46 -16.46 -2.29
C ALA A 62 33.93 -15.38 -1.34
N LEU A 63 32.61 -15.17 -1.30
CA LEU A 63 31.98 -14.24 -0.37
C LEU A 63 32.13 -14.69 1.09
N LEU A 64 32.06 -15.99 1.37
CA LEU A 64 32.32 -16.54 2.70
C LEU A 64 33.76 -16.26 3.12
N LYS A 65 34.74 -16.49 2.24
CA LYS A 65 36.15 -16.18 2.53
C LYS A 65 36.38 -14.69 2.79
N GLU A 66 35.73 -13.82 2.02
CA GLU A 66 35.75 -12.37 2.26
C GLU A 66 35.16 -12.02 3.64
N ALA A 67 34.07 -12.68 4.05
CA ALA A 67 33.47 -12.50 5.36
C ALA A 67 34.40 -12.97 6.49
N GLU A 68 35.06 -14.12 6.35
CA GLU A 68 36.02 -14.64 7.33
C GLU A 68 37.23 -13.71 7.49
N VAL A 69 37.72 -13.14 6.39
CA VAL A 69 38.80 -12.14 6.41
C VAL A 69 38.34 -10.86 7.12
N LYS A 70 37.15 -10.34 6.80
CA LYS A 70 36.63 -9.09 7.39
C LYS A 70 36.24 -9.21 8.87
N LEU A 71 35.79 -10.39 9.30
CA LEU A 71 35.42 -10.65 10.69
C LEU A 71 36.54 -11.24 11.54
N GLU A 72 37.69 -11.53 10.94
CA GLU A 72 38.87 -12.12 11.59
C GLU A 72 38.57 -13.42 12.36
N ARG A 73 37.62 -14.23 11.86
CA ARG A 73 37.24 -15.52 12.45
C ARG A 73 36.64 -16.45 11.39
N GLU A 74 36.76 -17.75 11.61
CA GLU A 74 36.14 -18.77 10.77
C GLU A 74 34.63 -18.90 11.02
N MET A 75 33.90 -19.38 10.02
CA MET A 75 32.48 -19.70 10.17
C MET A 75 32.25 -20.81 11.23
N PRO A 76 31.36 -20.60 12.21
CA PRO A 76 31.01 -21.63 13.18
C PRO A 76 30.39 -22.88 12.55
N LYS A 77 30.63 -24.05 13.16
CA LYS A 77 30.15 -25.37 12.68
C LYS A 77 28.73 -25.74 13.11
N ASN A 78 27.95 -24.78 13.62
CA ASN A 78 26.57 -24.98 14.01
C ASN A 78 25.69 -23.90 13.38
N ILE A 79 24.41 -24.20 13.16
CA ILE A 79 23.49 -23.31 12.42
C ILE A 79 23.33 -21.94 13.09
N VAL A 80 23.08 -21.90 14.39
CA VAL A 80 22.87 -20.63 15.13
C VAL A 80 24.10 -19.72 15.01
N GLY A 81 25.28 -20.27 15.28
CA GLY A 81 26.54 -19.54 15.17
C GLY A 81 26.87 -19.13 13.73
N ALA A 82 26.58 -19.97 12.74
CA ALA A 82 26.85 -19.65 11.34
C ALA A 82 25.93 -18.55 10.80
N PHE A 83 24.67 -18.50 11.24
CA PHE A 83 23.76 -17.42 10.89
C PHE A 83 24.12 -16.11 11.63
N GLY A 84 24.47 -16.19 12.92
CA GLY A 84 25.02 -15.04 13.65
C GLY A 84 26.31 -14.50 13.01
N PHE A 85 27.14 -15.37 12.44
CA PHE A 85 28.30 -14.97 11.66
C PHE A 85 27.95 -14.10 10.45
N VAL A 86 26.88 -14.43 9.74
CA VAL A 86 26.40 -13.61 8.61
C VAL A 86 25.82 -12.28 9.05
N GLU A 87 25.10 -12.25 10.17
CA GLU A 87 24.57 -11.02 10.74
C GLU A 87 25.70 -10.06 11.13
N ASP A 88 26.73 -10.58 11.80
CA ASP A 88 27.93 -9.81 12.13
C ASP A 88 28.64 -9.29 10.88
N PHE A 89 28.71 -10.09 9.81
CA PHE A 89 29.27 -9.66 8.53
C PHE A 89 28.46 -8.52 7.92
N GLN A 90 27.13 -8.62 7.92
CA GLN A 90 26.25 -7.59 7.40
C GLN A 90 26.36 -6.28 8.20
N GLU A 91 26.43 -6.35 9.53
CA GLU A 91 26.64 -5.17 10.38
C GLU A 91 28.01 -4.52 10.12
N LYS A 92 29.05 -5.34 9.90
CA LYS A 92 30.37 -4.82 9.53
C LYS A 92 30.35 -4.05 8.20
N LEU A 93 29.66 -4.59 7.19
CA LEU A 93 29.50 -3.89 5.91
C LEU A 93 28.72 -2.57 6.05
N LYS A 94 27.70 -2.53 6.91
CA LYS A 94 26.93 -1.29 7.18
C LYS A 94 27.80 -0.22 7.83
N GLU A 95 28.58 -0.60 8.83
CA GLU A 95 29.53 0.28 9.53
C GLU A 95 30.53 0.90 8.54
N GLU A 96 31.16 0.08 7.71
CA GLU A 96 32.16 0.53 6.73
C GLU A 96 31.58 1.45 5.64
N ASN A 97 30.29 1.32 5.32
CA ASN A 97 29.62 2.05 4.25
C ASN A 97 28.68 3.16 4.75
N GLY A 98 28.80 3.56 6.02
CA GLY A 98 28.04 4.68 6.61
C GLY A 98 26.52 4.47 6.64
N ILE A 99 26.06 3.21 6.66
CA ILE A 99 24.63 2.88 6.72
C ILE A 99 24.20 2.88 8.19
N ALA A 100 23.12 3.61 8.49
CA ALA A 100 22.58 3.65 9.85
C ALA A 100 22.13 2.24 10.31
N LYS A 101 22.40 1.90 11.58
CA LYS A 101 22.13 0.58 12.17
C LYS A 101 20.65 0.16 12.08
N ASN A 102 19.73 1.12 12.05
CA ASN A 102 18.29 0.88 11.92
C ASN A 102 17.86 0.48 10.49
N VAL A 103 18.74 0.54 9.49
CA VAL A 103 18.44 0.06 8.14
C VAL A 103 18.60 -1.46 8.10
N ILE A 104 17.49 -2.17 8.23
CA ILE A 104 17.43 -3.64 8.35
C ILE A 104 17.98 -4.33 7.09
N ASN A 105 17.70 -3.81 5.89
CA ASN A 105 17.93 -4.52 4.61
C ASN A 105 19.08 -3.98 3.74
N GLY A 106 20.07 -3.28 4.32
CA GLY A 106 21.14 -2.61 3.55
C GLY A 106 21.91 -3.49 2.54
N TYR A 107 22.00 -4.80 2.78
CA TYR A 107 22.67 -5.80 1.91
C TYR A 107 21.82 -7.07 1.67
N GLY A 108 20.50 -7.00 1.87
CA GLY A 108 19.65 -8.19 1.97
C GLY A 108 19.75 -9.15 0.79
N SER A 109 19.89 -8.66 -0.45
CA SER A 109 19.97 -9.52 -1.64
C SER A 109 21.29 -10.29 -1.76
N LEU A 110 22.41 -9.69 -1.33
CA LEU A 110 23.73 -10.34 -1.31
C LEU A 110 23.79 -11.38 -0.19
N ILE A 111 23.35 -11.01 1.01
CA ILE A 111 23.38 -11.83 2.22
C ILE A 111 22.47 -13.08 2.09
N LYS A 112 21.31 -12.94 1.46
CA LYS A 112 20.38 -14.07 1.25
C LYS A 112 20.98 -15.24 0.44
N GLY A 113 21.93 -14.97 -0.46
CA GLY A 113 22.66 -16.02 -1.19
C GLY A 113 23.64 -16.76 -0.29
N LEU A 114 24.41 -16.00 0.49
CA LEU A 114 25.39 -16.52 1.45
C LEU A 114 24.74 -17.44 2.50
N GLN A 115 23.59 -17.05 3.06
CA GLN A 115 22.87 -17.85 4.06
C GLN A 115 22.44 -19.23 3.53
N GLY A 116 22.03 -19.32 2.25
CA GLY A 116 21.75 -20.62 1.61
C GLY A 116 23.01 -21.46 1.40
N TYR A 117 24.12 -20.82 1.02
CA TYR A 117 25.41 -21.50 0.86
C TYR A 117 26.00 -22.00 2.19
N ILE A 118 25.81 -21.29 3.30
CA ILE A 118 26.27 -21.74 4.62
C ILE A 118 25.65 -23.07 5.01
N LEU A 119 24.37 -23.29 4.72
CA LEU A 119 23.73 -24.59 4.93
C LEU A 119 24.38 -25.69 4.07
N HIS A 120 24.72 -25.37 2.82
CA HIS A 120 25.47 -26.29 1.95
C HIS A 120 26.85 -26.62 2.52
N ARG A 121 27.57 -25.63 3.07
CA ARG A 121 28.88 -25.82 3.68
C ARG A 121 28.80 -26.66 4.94
N LEU A 122 27.89 -26.34 5.86
CA LEU A 122 27.65 -27.13 7.08
C LEU A 122 27.30 -28.58 6.76
N HIS A 123 26.42 -28.80 5.77
CA HIS A 123 26.07 -30.14 5.33
C HIS A 123 27.28 -30.90 4.75
N SER A 124 28.09 -30.23 3.93
CA SER A 124 29.31 -30.81 3.37
C SER A 124 30.36 -31.14 4.43
N ASP A 125 30.38 -30.38 5.53
CA ASP A 125 31.24 -30.61 6.70
C ASP A 125 30.66 -31.68 7.66
N GLY A 126 29.54 -32.33 7.29
CA GLY A 126 28.94 -33.47 8.01
C GLY A 126 27.82 -33.11 8.98
N PHE A 127 27.34 -31.87 9.00
CA PHE A 127 26.21 -31.47 9.85
C PHE A 127 24.87 -31.96 9.28
N ASP A 128 24.02 -32.54 10.15
CA ASP A 128 22.68 -32.98 9.78
C ASP A 128 21.67 -31.82 9.76
N VAL A 129 21.66 -31.09 8.64
CA VAL A 129 20.74 -29.95 8.42
C VAL A 129 19.28 -30.42 8.42
N LYS A 130 19.01 -31.63 7.90
CA LYS A 130 17.66 -32.21 7.86
C LYS A 130 17.17 -32.50 9.28
N GLY A 131 17.94 -33.26 10.06
CA GLY A 131 17.62 -33.61 11.44
C GLY A 131 17.41 -32.36 12.30
N TYR A 132 18.33 -31.39 12.21
CA TYR A 132 18.19 -30.12 12.94
C TYR A 132 16.87 -29.41 12.62
N PHE A 133 16.51 -29.29 11.34
CA PHE A 133 15.27 -28.65 10.95
C PHE A 133 14.06 -29.41 11.49
N LEU A 134 14.01 -30.72 11.31
CA LEU A 134 12.89 -31.55 11.71
C LEU A 134 12.70 -31.60 13.24
N ASP A 135 13.78 -31.58 14.02
CA ASP A 135 13.74 -31.55 15.49
C ASP A 135 13.23 -30.21 16.03
N LYS A 136 13.49 -29.13 15.30
CA LYS A 136 13.12 -27.77 15.69
C LYS A 136 11.77 -27.33 15.11
N LEU A 137 11.23 -28.04 14.13
CA LEU A 137 9.95 -27.73 13.51
C LEU A 137 8.81 -27.85 14.53
N LYS A 138 8.14 -26.72 14.80
CA LYS A 138 7.03 -26.59 15.76
C LYS A 138 5.83 -25.87 15.13
N PRO A 139 4.62 -25.94 15.73
CA PRO A 139 3.50 -25.09 15.33
C PRO A 139 3.88 -23.61 15.40
N LYS A 140 3.34 -22.79 14.48
CA LYS A 140 3.70 -21.37 14.28
C LYS A 140 3.73 -20.51 15.56
N GLY A 141 2.88 -20.80 16.55
CA GLY A 141 2.83 -20.08 17.83
C GLY A 141 3.93 -20.45 18.83
N GLU A 142 4.64 -21.55 18.60
CA GLU A 142 5.70 -22.09 19.47
C GLU A 142 7.08 -22.08 18.80
N ARG A 143 7.16 -21.53 17.58
CA ARG A 143 8.42 -21.45 16.82
C ARG A 143 9.35 -20.39 17.43
N GLU A 144 10.60 -20.79 17.63
CA GLU A 144 11.69 -19.87 17.92
C GLU A 144 11.87 -18.91 16.73
N LYS A 145 12.07 -17.60 16.98
CA LYS A 145 12.23 -16.57 15.93
C LYS A 145 13.32 -16.92 14.90
N GLU A 146 14.34 -17.65 15.34
CA GLU A 146 15.46 -18.14 14.52
C GLU A 146 15.02 -19.13 13.44
N LEU A 147 13.94 -19.91 13.67
CA LEU A 147 13.43 -20.88 12.69
C LEU A 147 12.76 -20.21 11.48
N PHE A 148 12.07 -19.10 11.70
CA PHE A 148 11.41 -18.36 10.62
C PHE A 148 12.42 -17.82 9.59
N LEU A 149 13.57 -17.34 10.08
CA LEU A 149 14.67 -16.91 9.21
C LEU A 149 15.29 -18.13 8.51
N PHE A 150 15.51 -19.22 9.24
CA PHE A 150 16.11 -20.45 8.71
C PHE A 150 15.30 -21.11 7.58
N GLU A 151 13.97 -21.20 7.70
CA GLU A 151 13.06 -21.87 6.75
C GLU A 151 13.23 -21.35 5.32
N GLN A 152 13.27 -20.02 5.14
CA GLN A 152 13.45 -19.41 3.82
C GLN A 152 14.76 -19.86 3.15
N HIS A 153 15.83 -20.03 3.92
CA HIS A 153 17.15 -20.41 3.39
C HIS A 153 17.26 -21.93 3.19
N LEU A 154 16.58 -22.73 4.00
CA LEU A 154 16.51 -24.18 3.84
C LEU A 154 16.04 -24.54 2.43
N TYR A 155 14.91 -24.00 1.99
CA TYR A 155 14.34 -24.32 0.67
C TYR A 155 15.21 -23.86 -0.51
N ARG A 156 16.10 -22.89 -0.32
CA ARG A 156 17.11 -22.51 -1.33
C ARG A 156 18.27 -23.50 -1.38
N PHE A 157 18.60 -24.10 -0.26
CA PHE A 157 19.64 -25.11 -0.14
C PHE A 157 19.20 -26.48 -0.69
N LEU A 158 17.94 -26.89 -0.48
CA LEU A 158 17.44 -28.22 -0.84
C LEU A 158 17.78 -28.69 -2.28
N PRO A 159 17.65 -27.88 -3.35
CA PRO A 159 17.97 -28.31 -4.71
C PRO A 159 19.43 -28.76 -4.90
N TYR A 160 20.34 -28.31 -4.03
CA TYR A 160 21.79 -28.53 -4.10
C TYR A 160 22.33 -29.41 -2.96
N SER A 161 21.45 -29.85 -2.07
CA SER A 161 21.79 -30.61 -0.85
C SER A 161 22.27 -32.04 -1.10
N LYS A 162 22.04 -32.59 -2.30
CA LYS A 162 22.18 -34.02 -2.64
C LYS A 162 21.25 -34.96 -1.84
N TYR A 163 20.29 -34.43 -1.07
CA TYR A 163 19.24 -35.25 -0.47
C TYR A 163 18.41 -35.94 -1.55
N SER A 164 17.88 -37.12 -1.21
CA SER A 164 16.99 -37.84 -2.12
C SER A 164 15.67 -37.11 -2.30
N ALA A 165 14.98 -37.34 -3.42
CA ALA A 165 13.64 -36.79 -3.65
C ALA A 165 12.66 -37.16 -2.51
N LYS A 166 12.83 -38.34 -1.91
CA LYS A 166 12.04 -38.80 -0.77
C LYS A 166 12.32 -37.98 0.49
N ASP A 167 13.58 -37.67 0.77
CA ASP A 167 13.97 -36.87 1.93
C ASP A 167 13.48 -35.43 1.82
N ILE A 168 13.61 -34.84 0.64
CA ILE A 168 13.12 -33.48 0.37
C ILE A 168 11.59 -33.45 0.48
N TRP A 169 10.92 -34.48 -0.05
CA TRP A 169 9.47 -34.59 0.10
C TRP A 169 9.04 -34.72 1.57
N GLU A 170 9.74 -35.50 2.39
CA GLU A 170 9.47 -35.60 3.83
C GLU A 170 9.58 -34.23 4.53
N ILE A 171 10.63 -33.45 4.21
CA ILE A 171 10.82 -32.10 4.75
C ILE A 171 9.63 -31.20 4.39
N CYS A 172 9.21 -31.20 3.11
CA CYS A 172 8.04 -30.42 2.67
C CYS A 172 6.76 -30.87 3.39
N GLN A 173 6.49 -32.17 3.45
CA GLN A 173 5.28 -32.72 4.05
C GLN A 173 5.19 -32.37 5.53
N ARG A 174 6.28 -32.51 6.30
CA ARG A 174 6.27 -32.13 7.71
C ARG A 174 6.06 -30.64 7.90
N THR A 175 6.57 -29.80 7.00
CA THR A 175 6.36 -28.34 7.08
C THR A 175 4.91 -27.96 6.78
N LEU A 176 4.31 -28.59 5.76
CA LEU A 176 2.90 -28.41 5.40
C LEU A 176 1.95 -28.81 6.54
N ALA A 177 2.33 -29.75 7.39
CA ALA A 177 1.54 -30.15 8.57
C ALA A 177 1.41 -29.03 9.63
N PHE A 178 2.31 -28.03 9.62
CA PHE A 178 2.29 -26.90 10.56
C PHE A 178 1.83 -25.58 9.92
N ASP A 179 1.11 -25.66 8.80
CA ASP A 179 0.45 -24.56 8.07
C ASP A 179 1.38 -23.43 7.58
N ASP A 180 2.64 -23.77 7.27
CA ASP A 180 3.55 -22.84 6.60
C ASP A 180 3.67 -23.17 5.11
N ARG A 181 2.68 -22.68 4.36
CA ARG A 181 2.53 -23.00 2.93
C ARG A 181 3.39 -22.14 2.02
N TYR A 182 3.65 -20.89 2.41
CA TYR A 182 4.23 -19.90 1.50
C TYR A 182 5.60 -20.31 0.97
N TYR A 183 6.55 -20.65 1.86
CA TYR A 183 7.91 -21.00 1.46
C TYR A 183 7.96 -22.34 0.72
N VAL A 184 7.11 -23.30 1.10
CA VAL A 184 7.00 -24.62 0.49
C VAL A 184 6.45 -24.53 -0.94
N ASP A 185 5.39 -23.75 -1.15
CA ASP A 185 4.78 -23.55 -2.47
C ASP A 185 5.69 -22.74 -3.39
N GLU A 186 6.36 -21.69 -2.86
CA GLU A 186 7.37 -20.94 -3.61
C GLU A 186 8.54 -21.85 -4.05
N PHE A 187 9.00 -22.72 -3.14
CA PHE A 187 10.00 -23.73 -3.44
C PHE A 187 9.53 -24.68 -4.55
N ALA A 188 8.35 -25.28 -4.40
CA ALA A 188 7.78 -26.22 -5.36
C ALA A 188 7.71 -25.62 -6.77
N ARG A 189 7.26 -24.36 -6.88
CA ARG A 189 7.16 -23.65 -8.15
C ARG A 189 8.51 -23.35 -8.79
N LYS A 190 9.54 -23.06 -7.98
CA LYS A 190 10.88 -22.71 -8.45
C LYS A 190 11.80 -23.91 -8.68
N LEU A 191 11.53 -25.03 -8.02
CA LEU A 191 12.37 -26.23 -8.07
C LEU A 191 12.66 -26.70 -9.50
N PRO A 192 11.69 -26.77 -10.44
CA PRO A 192 11.95 -27.20 -11.82
C PRO A 192 13.01 -26.38 -12.56
N PHE A 193 13.13 -25.08 -12.25
CA PHE A 193 14.15 -24.20 -12.83
C PHE A 193 15.55 -24.47 -12.27
N ASN A 194 15.64 -24.89 -11.00
CA ASN A 194 16.91 -25.18 -10.34
C ASN A 194 17.37 -26.62 -10.58
N ASN A 195 16.43 -27.57 -10.61
CA ASN A 195 16.69 -29.00 -10.75
C ASN A 195 15.43 -29.73 -11.26
N PHE A 196 15.31 -29.82 -12.59
CA PHE A 196 14.13 -30.36 -13.28
C PHE A 196 13.87 -31.86 -12.98
N ASP A 197 14.92 -32.68 -12.91
CA ASP A 197 14.80 -34.11 -12.65
C ASP A 197 14.37 -34.38 -11.21
N LEU A 198 14.92 -33.62 -10.25
CA LEU A 198 14.49 -33.68 -8.85
C LEU A 198 13.01 -33.30 -8.71
N ALA A 199 12.56 -32.25 -9.42
CA ALA A 199 11.15 -31.87 -9.43
C ALA A 199 10.23 -32.99 -9.95
N LYS A 200 10.60 -33.65 -11.06
CA LYS A 200 9.84 -34.80 -11.60
C LYS A 200 9.76 -35.95 -10.60
N ASN A 201 10.89 -36.27 -9.96
CA ASN A 201 10.94 -37.35 -8.98
C ASN A 201 10.07 -37.02 -7.76
N ILE A 202 10.16 -35.80 -7.22
CA ILE A 202 9.30 -35.37 -6.10
C ILE A 202 7.82 -35.38 -6.51
N TYR A 203 7.48 -34.91 -7.71
CA TYR A 203 6.11 -34.95 -8.22
C TYR A 203 5.57 -36.39 -8.23
N SER A 204 6.34 -37.35 -8.76
CA SER A 204 5.95 -38.76 -8.83
C SER A 204 5.70 -39.41 -7.46
N ILE A 205 6.37 -38.91 -6.41
CA ILE A 205 6.19 -39.34 -5.03
C ILE A 205 4.95 -38.66 -4.43
N ALA A 206 4.83 -37.34 -4.59
CA ALA A 206 3.79 -36.53 -4.00
C ALA A 206 2.38 -36.92 -4.48
N ILE A 207 2.19 -37.25 -5.77
CA ILE A 207 0.88 -37.65 -6.31
C ILE A 207 0.35 -38.97 -5.73
N ARG A 208 1.20 -39.76 -5.08
CA ARG A 208 0.81 -41.01 -4.40
C ARG A 208 0.36 -40.76 -2.96
N SER A 209 0.54 -39.54 -2.45
CA SER A 209 0.07 -39.12 -1.14
C SER A 209 -1.40 -38.71 -1.20
N GLU A 210 -2.20 -39.12 -0.24
CA GLU A 210 -3.64 -38.83 -0.16
C GLU A 210 -3.97 -37.62 0.75
N GLN A 211 -2.95 -36.87 1.21
CA GLN A 211 -3.17 -35.78 2.17
C GLN A 211 -3.65 -34.48 1.48
N PRO A 212 -4.72 -33.82 1.96
CA PRO A 212 -5.23 -32.58 1.36
C PRO A 212 -4.21 -31.44 1.28
N ASN A 213 -3.31 -31.31 2.26
CA ASN A 213 -2.31 -30.24 2.28
C ASN A 213 -1.24 -30.40 1.17
N ASP A 214 -1.06 -31.61 0.65
CA ASP A 214 -0.09 -31.90 -0.40
C ASP A 214 -0.58 -31.39 -1.77
N THR A 215 -1.88 -31.13 -1.92
CA THR A 215 -2.50 -30.77 -3.21
C THR A 215 -2.06 -29.41 -3.74
N PHE A 216 -1.83 -28.41 -2.87
CA PHE A 216 -1.31 -27.10 -3.27
C PHE A 216 0.17 -27.15 -3.65
N PHE A 217 0.96 -27.96 -2.94
CA PHE A 217 2.34 -28.23 -3.32
C PHE A 217 2.41 -28.88 -4.70
N ILE A 218 1.56 -29.89 -4.95
CA ILE A 218 1.44 -30.56 -6.25
C ILE A 218 1.07 -29.55 -7.34
N ALA A 219 0.09 -28.68 -7.07
CA ALA A 219 -0.30 -27.62 -8.01
C ALA A 219 0.86 -26.67 -8.35
N SER A 220 1.57 -26.17 -7.33
CA SER A 220 2.72 -25.29 -7.49
C SER A 220 3.86 -25.95 -8.29
N LEU A 221 4.12 -27.23 -8.02
CA LEU A 221 5.12 -28.03 -8.73
C LEU A 221 4.73 -28.26 -10.20
N LEU A 222 3.46 -28.56 -10.49
CA LEU A 222 2.94 -28.69 -11.85
C LEU A 222 3.10 -27.41 -12.66
N ILE A 223 2.77 -26.26 -12.08
CA ILE A 223 2.97 -24.95 -12.73
C ILE A 223 4.44 -24.74 -13.10
N GLY A 224 5.35 -25.02 -12.16
CA GLY A 224 6.79 -24.90 -12.41
C GLY A 224 7.28 -25.87 -13.51
N LEU A 225 6.80 -27.12 -13.51
CA LEU A 225 7.17 -28.14 -14.49
C LEU A 225 6.70 -27.76 -15.91
N HIS A 226 5.46 -27.27 -16.05
CA HIS A 226 4.92 -26.80 -17.33
C HIS A 226 5.78 -25.71 -17.94
N ASN A 227 6.11 -24.69 -17.14
CA ASN A 227 6.92 -23.56 -17.60
C ASN A 227 8.37 -23.95 -17.98
N ASN A 228 8.82 -25.15 -17.61
CA ASN A 228 10.12 -25.71 -17.99
C ASN A 228 9.99 -26.82 -19.06
N GLY A 229 8.86 -26.89 -19.77
CA GLY A 229 8.68 -27.77 -20.94
C GLY A 229 8.29 -29.21 -20.60
N PHE A 230 7.73 -29.48 -19.41
CA PHE A 230 7.19 -30.80 -19.12
C PHE A 230 5.85 -31.02 -19.84
N GLU A 231 5.85 -31.95 -20.78
CA GLU A 231 4.64 -32.35 -21.52
C GLU A 231 3.63 -33.09 -20.61
N GLY A 232 2.35 -33.02 -20.97
CA GLY A 232 1.28 -33.72 -20.26
C GLY A 232 0.78 -33.03 -18.99
N VAL A 233 1.22 -31.80 -18.69
CA VAL A 233 0.77 -31.07 -17.48
C VAL A 233 -0.69 -30.64 -17.60
N PHE A 234 -1.16 -30.32 -18.80
CA PHE A 234 -2.54 -29.91 -19.03
C PHE A 234 -3.53 -31.01 -18.63
N GLU A 235 -3.30 -32.24 -19.09
CA GLU A 235 -4.13 -33.41 -18.78
C GLU A 235 -4.09 -33.72 -17.27
N LYS A 236 -2.91 -33.62 -16.65
CA LYS A 236 -2.74 -33.79 -15.20
C LYS A 236 -3.45 -32.71 -14.40
N ALA A 237 -3.55 -31.48 -14.91
CA ALA A 237 -4.30 -30.41 -14.28
C ALA A 237 -5.82 -30.69 -14.31
N PHE A 238 -6.33 -31.29 -15.39
CA PHE A 238 -7.72 -31.77 -15.47
C PHE A 238 -7.98 -32.94 -14.52
N GLU A 239 -7.09 -33.92 -14.44
CA GLU A 239 -7.18 -35.01 -13.46
C GLU A 239 -7.20 -34.47 -12.02
N LEU A 240 -6.36 -33.47 -11.74
CA LEU A 240 -6.32 -32.80 -10.44
C LEU A 240 -7.61 -32.04 -10.17
N GLN A 241 -8.16 -31.34 -11.17
CA GLN A 241 -9.43 -30.60 -11.03
C GLN A 241 -10.59 -31.52 -10.66
N ASN A 242 -10.67 -32.72 -11.26
CA ASN A 242 -11.72 -33.68 -10.93
C ASN A 242 -11.67 -34.18 -9.46
N LYS A 243 -10.47 -34.26 -8.88
CA LYS A 243 -10.27 -34.71 -7.49
C LYS A 243 -10.31 -33.55 -6.49
N HIS A 244 -9.73 -32.42 -6.88
CA HIS A 244 -9.46 -31.24 -6.07
C HIS A 244 -9.70 -29.96 -6.91
N PRO A 245 -10.96 -29.52 -7.06
CA PRO A 245 -11.34 -28.47 -8.02
C PRO A 245 -10.58 -27.16 -7.85
N GLN A 246 -10.38 -26.68 -6.63
CA GLN A 246 -9.70 -25.40 -6.37
C GLN A 246 -8.25 -25.41 -6.86
N GLN A 247 -7.51 -26.48 -6.56
CA GLN A 247 -6.12 -26.65 -6.94
C GLN A 247 -5.98 -26.89 -8.45
N GLY A 248 -6.88 -27.67 -9.04
CA GLY A 248 -6.92 -27.85 -10.50
C GLY A 248 -7.14 -26.53 -11.24
N TYR A 249 -8.12 -25.72 -10.82
CA TYR A 249 -8.33 -24.39 -11.37
C TYR A 249 -7.13 -23.46 -11.15
N HIS A 250 -6.45 -23.54 -10.01
CA HIS A 250 -5.23 -22.78 -9.75
C HIS A 250 -4.11 -23.11 -10.75
N VAL A 251 -3.91 -24.39 -11.07
CA VAL A 251 -2.95 -24.84 -12.09
C VAL A 251 -3.36 -24.30 -13.45
N LEU A 252 -4.60 -24.58 -13.90
CA LEU A 252 -5.10 -24.21 -15.23
C LEU A 252 -5.01 -22.70 -15.49
N ASN A 253 -5.34 -21.87 -14.50
CA ASN A 253 -5.21 -20.41 -14.60
C ASN A 253 -3.75 -19.93 -14.73
N SER A 254 -2.79 -20.72 -14.26
CA SER A 254 -1.37 -20.34 -14.17
C SER A 254 -0.51 -20.90 -15.31
N LEU A 255 -1.07 -21.76 -16.17
CA LEU A 255 -0.35 -22.32 -17.31
C LEU A 255 -0.15 -21.25 -18.39
N GLN A 256 1.08 -21.14 -18.89
CA GLN A 256 1.43 -20.21 -19.95
C GLN A 256 1.42 -20.91 -21.32
N ASN A 257 1.26 -20.14 -22.40
CA ASN A 257 1.38 -20.62 -23.79
C ASN A 257 0.41 -21.74 -24.20
N LEU A 258 -0.81 -21.73 -23.68
CA LEU A 258 -1.87 -22.66 -24.08
C LEU A 258 -2.31 -22.44 -25.54
N SER A 259 -2.68 -23.52 -26.22
CA SER A 259 -3.30 -23.49 -27.55
C SER A 259 -4.78 -23.05 -27.47
N ASP A 260 -5.36 -22.66 -28.61
CA ASP A 260 -6.78 -22.29 -28.68
C ASP A 260 -7.71 -23.45 -28.25
N GLU A 261 -7.38 -24.68 -28.66
CA GLU A 261 -8.11 -25.89 -28.23
C GLU A 261 -8.06 -26.06 -26.70
N GLN A 262 -6.88 -25.89 -26.09
CA GLN A 262 -6.71 -25.98 -24.64
C GLN A 262 -7.49 -24.87 -23.90
N ASN A 263 -7.47 -23.64 -24.42
CA ASN A 263 -8.25 -22.54 -23.86
C ASN A 263 -9.77 -22.81 -23.94
N ASN A 264 -10.25 -23.36 -25.07
CA ASN A 264 -11.64 -23.77 -25.22
C ASN A 264 -12.03 -24.87 -24.23
N SER A 265 -11.19 -25.90 -24.06
CA SER A 265 -11.46 -26.97 -23.08
C SER A 265 -11.54 -26.45 -21.64
N ILE A 266 -10.70 -25.48 -21.27
CA ILE A 266 -10.80 -24.83 -19.95
C ILE A 266 -12.14 -24.09 -19.82
N PHE A 267 -12.54 -23.35 -20.84
CA PHE A 267 -13.83 -22.62 -20.82
C PHE A 267 -15.01 -23.58 -20.70
N GLU A 268 -15.05 -24.66 -21.49
CA GLU A 268 -16.09 -25.68 -21.40
C GLU A 268 -16.14 -26.36 -20.03
N LEU A 269 -14.98 -26.65 -19.44
CA LEU A 269 -14.89 -27.18 -18.07
C LEU A 269 -15.55 -26.24 -17.06
N VAL A 270 -15.25 -24.94 -17.13
CA VAL A 270 -15.80 -23.94 -16.21
C VAL A 270 -17.31 -23.72 -16.47
N HIS A 271 -17.72 -23.75 -17.74
CA HIS A 271 -19.12 -23.58 -18.13
C HIS A 271 -20.00 -24.74 -17.63
N ASN A 272 -19.49 -25.97 -17.69
CA ASN A 272 -20.22 -27.18 -17.30
C ASN A 272 -20.12 -27.52 -15.80
N ASP A 273 -19.24 -26.86 -15.03
CA ASP A 273 -19.16 -27.06 -13.58
C ASP A 273 -20.20 -26.22 -12.83
N TYR A 274 -21.21 -26.90 -12.27
CA TYR A 274 -22.31 -26.30 -11.53
C TYR A 274 -22.05 -26.14 -10.01
N LEU A 275 -20.89 -26.56 -9.48
CA LEU A 275 -20.60 -26.51 -8.04
C LEU A 275 -20.53 -25.05 -7.54
N PRO A 276 -21.39 -24.60 -6.61
CA PRO A 276 -21.36 -23.22 -6.12
C PRO A 276 -20.06 -22.86 -5.39
N GLU A 277 -19.45 -23.82 -4.69
CA GLU A 277 -18.26 -23.63 -3.84
C GLU A 277 -17.00 -23.28 -4.66
N SER A 278 -16.96 -23.65 -5.94
CA SER A 278 -15.84 -23.34 -6.83
C SER A 278 -16.00 -22.00 -7.56
N ILE A 279 -17.06 -21.21 -7.29
CA ILE A 279 -17.32 -19.96 -8.04
C ILE A 279 -16.12 -19.01 -8.03
N GLY A 280 -15.44 -18.84 -6.90
CA GLY A 280 -14.28 -17.95 -6.82
C GLY A 280 -13.10 -18.42 -7.68
N SER A 281 -12.85 -19.74 -7.73
CA SER A 281 -11.79 -20.32 -8.56
C SER A 281 -12.15 -20.26 -10.05
N LYS A 282 -13.43 -20.52 -10.37
CA LYS A 282 -13.97 -20.38 -11.73
C LYS A 282 -13.84 -18.97 -12.26
N THR A 283 -14.26 -17.98 -11.48
CA THR A 283 -14.14 -16.56 -11.86
C THR A 283 -12.69 -16.18 -12.11
N GLN A 284 -11.76 -16.65 -11.27
CA GLN A 284 -10.33 -16.39 -11.47
C GLN A 284 -9.83 -16.95 -12.81
N VAL A 285 -10.18 -18.19 -13.15
CA VAL A 285 -9.83 -18.82 -14.44
C VAL A 285 -10.42 -18.05 -15.61
N ILE A 286 -11.68 -17.63 -15.51
CA ILE A 286 -12.33 -16.86 -16.58
C ILE A 286 -11.63 -15.50 -16.78
N CYS A 287 -11.26 -14.81 -15.69
CA CYS A 287 -10.47 -13.58 -15.79
C CYS A 287 -9.12 -13.83 -16.49
N GLY A 288 -8.43 -14.92 -16.15
CA GLY A 288 -7.18 -15.33 -16.81
C GLY A 288 -7.35 -15.62 -18.31
N LEU A 289 -8.46 -16.23 -18.72
CA LEU A 289 -8.80 -16.43 -20.13
C LEU A 289 -9.06 -15.10 -20.86
N ILE A 290 -9.77 -14.16 -20.22
CA ILE A 290 -10.07 -12.85 -20.81
C ILE A 290 -8.77 -12.06 -21.08
N ASP A 291 -7.88 -12.02 -20.09
CA ASP A 291 -6.60 -11.30 -20.15
C ASP A 291 -5.53 -11.99 -21.02
N ASN A 292 -5.77 -13.22 -21.47
CA ASN A 292 -4.83 -13.94 -22.33
C ASN A 292 -4.86 -13.37 -23.76
N PRO A 293 -3.73 -12.85 -24.29
CA PRO A 293 -3.69 -12.26 -25.63
C PRO A 293 -3.89 -13.28 -26.76
N LYS A 294 -3.69 -14.57 -26.50
CA LYS A 294 -3.88 -15.65 -27.49
C LYS A 294 -5.34 -16.10 -27.62
N VAL A 295 -6.21 -15.72 -26.67
CA VAL A 295 -7.62 -16.13 -26.68
C VAL A 295 -8.39 -15.37 -27.77
N SER A 296 -9.22 -16.11 -28.54
CA SER A 296 -10.07 -15.56 -29.60
C SER A 296 -11.12 -14.59 -29.05
N GLU A 297 -11.58 -13.65 -29.88
CA GLU A 297 -12.63 -12.71 -29.48
C GLU A 297 -13.95 -13.40 -29.12
N GLU A 298 -14.30 -14.49 -29.81
CA GLU A 298 -15.51 -15.27 -29.55
C GLU A 298 -15.47 -15.91 -28.17
N LEU A 299 -14.35 -16.56 -27.82
CA LEU A 299 -14.16 -17.15 -26.51
C LEU A 299 -14.15 -16.08 -25.41
N ARG A 300 -13.52 -14.92 -25.67
CA ARG A 300 -13.53 -13.79 -24.74
C ARG A 300 -14.94 -13.25 -24.48
N LYS A 301 -15.78 -13.13 -25.52
CA LYS A 301 -17.20 -12.77 -25.37
C LYS A 301 -17.96 -13.81 -24.56
N GLY A 302 -17.71 -15.10 -24.79
CA GLY A 302 -18.26 -16.20 -23.99
C GLY A 302 -17.89 -16.08 -22.51
N CYS A 303 -16.64 -15.73 -22.21
CA CYS A 303 -16.15 -15.49 -20.85
C CYS A 303 -16.86 -14.32 -20.15
N PHE A 304 -17.03 -13.17 -20.81
CA PHE A 304 -17.76 -12.03 -20.25
C PHE A 304 -19.24 -12.34 -20.02
N ASN A 305 -19.88 -13.08 -20.93
CA ASN A 305 -21.26 -13.55 -20.74
C ASN A 305 -21.37 -14.45 -19.51
N LEU A 306 -20.43 -15.38 -19.33
CA LEU A 306 -20.41 -16.28 -18.17
C LEU A 306 -20.22 -15.50 -16.86
N ILE A 307 -19.29 -14.54 -16.80
CA ILE A 307 -19.14 -13.66 -15.64
C ILE A 307 -20.44 -12.90 -15.35
N THR A 308 -21.10 -12.37 -16.39
CA THR A 308 -22.36 -11.65 -16.24
C THR A 308 -23.43 -12.54 -15.59
N THR A 309 -23.55 -13.80 -16.03
CA THR A 309 -24.48 -14.75 -15.39
C THR A 309 -24.14 -15.03 -13.93
N TYR A 310 -22.86 -15.01 -13.55
CA TYR A 310 -22.46 -15.17 -12.14
C TYR A 310 -22.88 -13.96 -11.30
N LEU A 311 -22.78 -12.75 -11.85
CA LEU A 311 -23.17 -11.52 -11.15
C LEU A 311 -24.68 -11.32 -11.07
N GLN A 312 -25.46 -12.02 -11.89
CA GLN A 312 -26.94 -11.99 -11.89
C GLN A 312 -27.58 -13.09 -11.02
N LYS A 313 -26.78 -13.92 -10.34
CA LYS A 313 -27.31 -14.94 -9.42
C LYS A 313 -28.05 -14.29 -8.23
N GLU A 314 -29.11 -14.95 -7.77
CA GLU A 314 -29.88 -14.51 -6.59
C GLU A 314 -29.06 -14.55 -5.29
N ASN A 315 -28.11 -15.48 -5.18
CA ASN A 315 -27.25 -15.60 -4.01
C ASN A 315 -26.17 -14.50 -4.00
N LYS A 316 -26.43 -13.43 -3.23
CA LYS A 316 -25.55 -12.28 -3.08
C LYS A 316 -24.14 -12.60 -2.57
N GLU A 317 -23.97 -13.64 -1.75
CA GLU A 317 -22.64 -14.02 -1.23
C GLU A 317 -21.77 -14.63 -2.34
N LEU A 318 -22.35 -15.46 -3.21
CA LEU A 318 -21.65 -15.98 -4.38
C LEU A 318 -21.29 -14.86 -5.36
N VAL A 319 -22.18 -13.88 -5.54
CA VAL A 319 -21.94 -12.69 -6.36
C VAL A 319 -20.78 -11.87 -5.80
N LYS A 320 -20.74 -11.63 -4.48
CA LYS A 320 -19.61 -10.95 -3.81
C LYS A 320 -18.29 -11.69 -3.99
N ILE A 321 -18.28 -13.02 -3.83
CA ILE A 321 -17.08 -13.85 -4.03
C ILE A 321 -16.59 -13.72 -5.48
N ALA A 322 -17.47 -13.84 -6.46
CA ALA A 322 -17.13 -13.67 -7.87
C ALA A 322 -16.60 -12.26 -8.14
N PHE A 323 -17.29 -11.23 -7.67
CA PHE A 323 -16.90 -9.84 -7.91
C PHE A 323 -15.56 -9.47 -7.27
N HIS A 324 -15.30 -9.95 -6.05
CA HIS A 324 -13.99 -9.82 -5.42
C HIS A 324 -12.89 -10.41 -6.31
N ARG A 325 -13.11 -11.57 -6.95
CA ARG A 325 -12.14 -12.16 -7.88
C ARG A 325 -11.97 -11.32 -9.14
N ILE A 326 -13.03 -10.72 -9.68
CA ILE A 326 -12.96 -9.81 -10.85
C ILE A 326 -12.09 -8.59 -10.53
N ILE A 327 -12.26 -7.98 -9.35
CA ILE A 327 -11.49 -6.79 -8.93
C ILE A 327 -9.98 -7.04 -9.06
N TYR A 328 -9.49 -8.15 -8.49
CA TYR A 328 -8.06 -8.44 -8.40
C TYR A 328 -7.47 -9.19 -9.59
N ASN A 329 -8.28 -9.93 -10.37
CA ASN A 329 -7.76 -10.82 -11.42
C ASN A 329 -8.06 -10.36 -12.86
N LEU A 330 -9.07 -9.52 -13.09
CA LEU A 330 -9.31 -8.92 -14.41
C LEU A 330 -8.55 -7.59 -14.50
N LYS A 331 -7.44 -7.60 -15.23
CA LYS A 331 -6.53 -6.45 -15.36
C LYS A 331 -6.81 -5.61 -16.60
N SER A 332 -7.10 -6.24 -17.72
CA SER A 332 -7.39 -5.55 -18.98
C SER A 332 -8.90 -5.30 -19.14
N PHE A 333 -9.30 -4.66 -20.24
CA PHE A 333 -10.70 -4.43 -20.60
C PHE A 333 -11.47 -3.59 -19.56
N GLU A 334 -10.91 -2.42 -19.22
CA GLU A 334 -11.45 -1.52 -18.20
C GLU A 334 -12.91 -1.13 -18.42
N ALA A 335 -13.32 -0.91 -19.67
CA ALA A 335 -14.68 -0.54 -20.03
C ALA A 335 -15.68 -1.68 -19.76
N GLU A 336 -15.33 -2.92 -20.12
CA GLU A 336 -16.13 -4.10 -19.80
C GLU A 336 -16.17 -4.35 -18.30
N LYS A 337 -15.04 -4.25 -17.61
CA LYS A 337 -14.97 -4.36 -16.15
C LYS A 337 -15.84 -3.31 -15.47
N TYR A 338 -15.87 -2.08 -15.98
CA TYR A 338 -16.73 -1.01 -15.50
C TYR A 338 -18.22 -1.33 -15.71
N LYS A 339 -18.61 -1.95 -16.83
CA LYS A 339 -19.99 -2.45 -17.02
C LYS A 339 -20.37 -3.51 -15.99
N LEU A 340 -19.46 -4.42 -15.65
CA LEU A 340 -19.69 -5.44 -14.62
C LEU A 340 -19.94 -4.83 -13.23
N LEU A 341 -19.33 -3.68 -12.91
CA LEU A 341 -19.61 -2.94 -11.67
C LEU A 341 -21.08 -2.49 -11.59
N HIS A 342 -21.65 -1.98 -12.68
CA HIS A 342 -23.06 -1.57 -12.69
C HIS A 342 -23.99 -2.76 -12.48
N ILE A 343 -23.73 -3.90 -13.14
CA ILE A 343 -24.49 -5.15 -12.92
C ILE A 343 -24.39 -5.59 -11.46
N TYR A 344 -23.20 -5.49 -10.86
CA TYR A 344 -23.00 -5.80 -9.45
C TYR A 344 -23.80 -4.87 -8.52
N PHE A 345 -23.82 -3.55 -8.79
CA PHE A 345 -24.61 -2.59 -8.02
C PHE A 345 -26.11 -2.81 -8.15
N GLU A 346 -26.60 -3.09 -9.36
CA GLU A 346 -28.00 -3.39 -9.63
C GLU A 346 -28.48 -4.59 -8.80
N ASN A 347 -27.66 -5.64 -8.68
CA ASN A 347 -28.04 -6.85 -7.94
C ASN A 347 -27.81 -6.73 -6.40
N THR A 348 -26.66 -6.20 -5.98
CA THR A 348 -26.24 -6.26 -4.57
C THR A 348 -26.57 -4.99 -3.79
N GLN A 349 -26.60 -3.83 -4.44
CA GLN A 349 -26.61 -2.49 -3.83
C GLN A 349 -25.41 -2.22 -2.91
N ASP A 350 -24.37 -3.06 -2.95
CA ASP A 350 -23.20 -2.92 -2.10
C ASP A 350 -22.16 -2.00 -2.74
N ILE A 351 -22.04 -0.80 -2.20
CA ILE A 351 -21.10 0.23 -2.66
C ILE A 351 -19.69 0.10 -2.06
N SER A 352 -19.50 -0.76 -1.05
CA SER A 352 -18.23 -0.86 -0.33
C SER A 352 -17.09 -1.33 -1.24
N VAL A 353 -17.42 -2.04 -2.31
CA VAL A 353 -16.46 -2.53 -3.30
C VAL A 353 -15.67 -1.43 -4.02
N ILE A 354 -16.20 -0.20 -4.07
CA ILE A 354 -15.55 0.96 -4.73
C ILE A 354 -14.14 1.20 -4.19
N GLU A 355 -13.93 1.00 -2.89
CA GLU A 355 -12.66 1.26 -2.20
C GLU A 355 -11.49 0.47 -2.81
N SER A 356 -11.77 -0.70 -3.40
CA SER A 356 -10.76 -1.57 -4.02
C SER A 356 -10.93 -1.77 -5.53
N PHE A 357 -12.07 -1.35 -6.11
CA PHE A 357 -12.43 -1.69 -7.49
C PHE A 357 -11.42 -1.18 -8.53
N PHE A 358 -10.91 0.04 -8.33
CA PHE A 358 -9.99 0.69 -9.27
C PHE A 358 -8.52 0.31 -9.07
N TYR A 359 -8.20 -0.63 -8.19
CA TYR A 359 -6.82 -1.02 -7.84
C TYR A 359 -5.94 -1.41 -9.05
N ASN A 360 -6.55 -2.02 -10.08
CA ASN A 360 -5.84 -2.48 -11.29
C ASN A 360 -6.10 -1.60 -12.52
N TYR A 361 -6.78 -0.46 -12.38
CA TYR A 361 -7.03 0.44 -13.51
C TYR A 361 -5.77 1.29 -13.81
N GLU A 362 -5.49 1.49 -15.09
CA GLU A 362 -4.48 2.36 -15.64
C GLU A 362 -5.03 3.79 -15.86
N HIS A 363 -6.29 3.91 -16.30
CA HIS A 363 -6.90 5.20 -16.63
C HIS A 363 -7.93 5.68 -15.60
N PRO A 364 -7.87 6.96 -15.17
CA PRO A 364 -8.78 7.54 -14.19
C PRO A 364 -10.20 7.84 -14.71
N GLU A 365 -10.46 7.80 -16.03
CA GLU A 365 -11.74 8.20 -16.64
C GLU A 365 -12.96 7.57 -15.95
N HIS A 366 -12.92 6.26 -15.73
CA HIS A 366 -14.02 5.50 -15.13
C HIS A 366 -14.28 5.88 -13.67
N LEU A 367 -13.23 6.21 -12.91
CA LEU A 367 -13.33 6.69 -11.54
C LEU A 367 -14.08 8.03 -11.50
N PHE A 368 -13.62 9.01 -12.30
CA PHE A 368 -14.25 10.33 -12.31
C PHE A 368 -15.67 10.29 -12.87
N HIS A 369 -15.95 9.45 -13.86
CA HIS A 369 -17.30 9.22 -14.33
C HIS A 369 -18.20 8.68 -13.20
N LEU A 370 -17.75 7.67 -12.45
CA LEU A 370 -18.50 7.11 -11.32
C LEU A 370 -18.75 8.16 -10.22
N MET A 371 -17.72 8.92 -9.85
CA MET A 371 -17.84 9.97 -8.84
C MET A 371 -18.85 11.04 -9.24
N LYS A 372 -18.83 11.50 -10.51
CA LYS A 372 -19.83 12.43 -11.05
C LYS A 372 -21.25 11.87 -10.93
N MET A 373 -21.45 10.59 -11.28
CA MET A 373 -22.76 9.93 -11.15
C MET A 373 -23.25 9.90 -9.70
N PHE A 374 -22.40 9.49 -8.75
CA PHE A 374 -22.76 9.42 -7.33
C PHE A 374 -23.09 10.80 -6.76
N TYR A 375 -22.31 11.82 -7.12
CA TYR A 375 -22.54 13.18 -6.67
C TYR A 375 -23.88 13.74 -7.20
N LEU A 376 -24.19 13.53 -8.49
CA LEU A 376 -25.45 13.96 -9.09
C LEU A 376 -26.67 13.21 -8.55
N ALA A 377 -26.51 11.96 -8.11
CA ALA A 377 -27.57 11.18 -7.47
C ALA A 377 -27.94 11.67 -6.05
N GLY A 378 -27.30 12.75 -5.56
CA GLY A 378 -27.63 13.36 -4.27
C GLY A 378 -27.05 12.61 -3.07
N TRP A 379 -26.07 11.75 -3.28
CA TRP A 379 -25.37 11.08 -2.19
C TRP A 379 -24.52 12.09 -1.41
N GLN A 380 -24.70 12.12 -0.09
CA GLN A 380 -24.24 13.19 0.80
C GLN A 380 -22.72 13.39 0.84
N ARG A 381 -22.32 14.57 1.35
CA ARG A 381 -20.96 14.91 1.79
C ARG A 381 -20.38 13.79 2.65
N GLY A 382 -19.20 13.28 2.30
CA GLY A 382 -18.56 12.13 2.94
C GLY A 382 -18.50 10.87 2.09
N SER A 383 -19.18 10.84 0.93
CA SER A 383 -19.04 9.78 -0.07
C SER A 383 -17.64 9.72 -0.69
N ILE A 384 -16.91 10.85 -0.69
CA ILE A 384 -15.57 10.95 -1.27
C ILE A 384 -14.55 10.03 -0.61
N ASN A 385 -14.72 9.73 0.69
CA ASN A 385 -13.80 8.86 1.44
C ASN A 385 -13.74 7.45 0.85
N ARG A 386 -14.83 6.98 0.21
CA ARG A 386 -14.84 5.66 -0.47
C ARG A 386 -13.96 5.63 -1.71
N PHE A 387 -13.70 6.79 -2.29
CA PHE A 387 -12.86 6.95 -3.47
C PHE A 387 -11.41 7.31 -3.12
N GLU A 388 -11.10 7.64 -1.87
CA GLU A 388 -9.77 8.10 -1.44
C GLU A 388 -8.63 7.17 -1.90
N SER A 389 -8.79 5.86 -1.65
CA SER A 389 -7.79 4.86 -2.08
C SER A 389 -7.62 4.83 -3.61
N SER A 390 -8.70 5.02 -4.36
CA SER A 390 -8.69 5.04 -5.82
C SER A 390 -8.08 6.33 -6.37
N ILE A 391 -8.42 7.49 -5.79
CA ILE A 391 -7.83 8.78 -6.12
C ILE A 391 -6.32 8.73 -5.88
N PHE A 392 -5.89 8.19 -4.75
CA PHE A 392 -4.47 8.06 -4.42
C PHE A 392 -3.73 7.11 -5.37
N HIS A 393 -4.36 6.00 -5.76
CA HIS A 393 -3.82 5.08 -6.77
C HIS A 393 -3.52 5.80 -8.08
N PHE A 394 -4.49 6.52 -8.65
CA PHE A 394 -4.27 7.25 -9.90
C PHE A 394 -3.37 8.46 -9.74
N TRP A 395 -3.43 9.16 -8.62
CA TRP A 395 -2.48 10.23 -8.31
C TRP A 395 -1.04 9.70 -8.24
N SER A 396 -0.82 8.48 -7.73
CA SER A 396 0.53 7.90 -7.66
C SER A 396 1.03 7.38 -9.00
N ASN A 397 0.14 6.84 -9.84
CA ASN A 397 0.51 6.16 -11.08
C ASN A 397 0.41 7.04 -12.33
N ASN A 398 -0.51 8.01 -12.35
CA ASN A 398 -0.83 8.85 -13.52
C ASN A 398 -1.28 10.26 -13.09
N ILE A 399 -0.35 11.04 -12.54
CA ILE A 399 -0.61 12.40 -12.02
C ILE A 399 -1.25 13.30 -13.08
N GLN A 400 -0.72 13.30 -14.31
CA GLN A 400 -1.12 14.26 -15.34
C GLN A 400 -2.56 14.08 -15.78
N GLU A 401 -2.98 12.84 -16.04
CA GLU A 401 -4.36 12.54 -16.45
C GLU A 401 -5.34 12.73 -15.29
N THR A 402 -4.94 12.35 -14.08
CA THR A 402 -5.73 12.54 -12.86
C THR A 402 -5.97 14.03 -12.60
N GLU A 403 -4.92 14.85 -12.65
CA GLU A 403 -5.01 16.30 -12.50
C GLU A 403 -5.92 16.92 -13.56
N LYS A 404 -5.80 16.49 -14.82
CA LYS A 404 -6.68 16.95 -15.90
C LYS A 404 -8.16 16.70 -15.57
N HIS A 405 -8.52 15.51 -15.10
CA HIS A 405 -9.91 15.23 -14.72
C HIS A 405 -10.39 16.01 -13.49
N ILE A 406 -9.50 16.28 -12.52
CA ILE A 406 -9.83 17.16 -11.38
C ILE A 406 -10.12 18.58 -11.89
N LEU A 407 -9.28 19.10 -12.79
CA LEU A 407 -9.45 20.43 -13.37
C LEU A 407 -10.73 20.54 -14.21
N GLU A 408 -11.09 19.48 -14.95
CA GLU A 408 -12.35 19.42 -15.71
C GLU A 408 -13.60 19.62 -14.84
N LEU A 409 -13.55 19.28 -13.55
CA LEU A 409 -14.69 19.50 -12.63
C LEU A 409 -14.94 20.98 -12.31
N PHE A 410 -14.00 21.87 -12.64
CA PHE A 410 -14.18 23.33 -12.50
C PHE A 410 -14.82 23.98 -13.73
N LYS A 411 -15.24 23.20 -14.73
CA LYS A 411 -15.96 23.72 -15.89
C LYS A 411 -17.27 24.41 -15.46
N PRO A 412 -17.59 25.61 -15.97
CA PRO A 412 -18.80 26.34 -15.60
C PRO A 412 -20.09 25.59 -15.94
N GLU A 413 -20.07 24.77 -17.00
CA GLU A 413 -21.22 23.99 -17.46
C GLU A 413 -21.59 22.87 -16.47
N ASP A 414 -20.61 22.44 -15.69
CA ASP A 414 -20.64 21.25 -14.85
C ASP A 414 -20.99 21.62 -13.39
N LYS A 415 -22.21 21.30 -12.95
CA LYS A 415 -22.72 21.63 -11.60
C LYS A 415 -22.29 20.62 -10.54
N PHE A 416 -20.99 20.58 -10.25
CA PHE A 416 -20.39 19.66 -9.27
C PHE A 416 -20.11 20.29 -7.90
N GLY A 417 -20.48 21.56 -7.67
CA GLY A 417 -20.38 22.19 -6.35
C GLY A 417 -18.98 22.08 -5.75
N LEU A 418 -18.88 21.49 -4.55
CA LEU A 418 -17.60 21.37 -3.83
C LEU A 418 -16.84 20.07 -4.11
N LEU A 419 -17.37 19.17 -4.95
CA LEU A 419 -16.72 17.91 -5.32
C LEU A 419 -15.23 18.06 -5.73
N PRO A 420 -14.84 19.00 -6.62
CA PRO A 420 -13.42 19.15 -6.97
C PRO A 420 -12.55 19.48 -5.76
N VAL A 421 -13.06 20.27 -4.82
CA VAL A 421 -12.32 20.64 -3.60
C VAL A 421 -12.26 19.47 -2.62
N GLU A 422 -13.35 18.71 -2.48
CA GLU A 422 -13.37 17.48 -1.68
C GLU A 422 -12.31 16.48 -2.18
N ILE A 423 -12.17 16.32 -3.50
CA ILE A 423 -11.13 15.47 -4.12
C ILE A 423 -9.73 15.98 -3.79
N ILE A 424 -9.49 17.28 -3.98
CA ILE A 424 -8.21 17.91 -3.64
C ILE A 424 -7.85 17.64 -2.18
N MET A 425 -8.81 17.61 -1.27
CA MET A 425 -8.58 17.42 0.16
C MET A 425 -8.36 15.96 0.58
N THR A 426 -8.44 14.98 -0.33
CA THR A 426 -8.21 13.55 -0.02
C THR A 426 -6.75 13.13 0.13
N GLY A 427 -5.77 14.03 -0.03
CA GLY A 427 -4.37 13.65 0.06
C GLY A 427 -3.94 13.24 1.47
N SER A 428 -3.21 12.12 1.59
CA SER A 428 -2.86 11.49 2.87
C SER A 428 -2.01 12.36 3.82
N PHE A 429 -1.32 13.37 3.30
CA PHE A 429 -0.48 14.31 4.06
C PHE A 429 -0.88 15.78 3.89
N GLY A 430 -1.98 16.07 3.21
CA GLY A 430 -2.37 17.43 2.82
C GLY A 430 -3.20 17.46 1.55
N ALA A 431 -3.53 18.66 1.05
CA ALA A 431 -4.23 18.80 -0.21
C ALA A 431 -3.36 18.32 -1.40
N LEU A 432 -3.99 17.70 -2.40
CA LEU A 432 -3.32 17.32 -3.65
C LEU A 432 -2.79 18.58 -4.35
N PRO A 433 -1.51 18.63 -4.75
CA PRO A 433 -0.91 19.83 -5.34
C PRO A 433 -1.33 20.00 -6.80
N ILE A 434 -2.55 20.49 -7.01
CA ILE A 434 -3.13 20.79 -8.33
C ILE A 434 -2.66 22.17 -8.82
N ASP A 435 -2.28 22.26 -10.09
CA ASP A 435 -1.96 23.54 -10.73
C ASP A 435 -3.19 24.17 -11.40
N LEU A 436 -3.86 25.08 -10.69
CA LEU A 436 -5.03 25.79 -11.22
C LEU A 436 -4.71 26.74 -12.37
N LEU A 437 -3.43 27.08 -12.64
CA LEU A 437 -3.07 27.90 -13.80
C LEU A 437 -3.25 27.14 -15.13
N LYS A 438 -3.43 25.81 -15.08
CA LYS A 438 -3.75 24.97 -16.24
C LYS A 438 -5.22 25.07 -16.69
N LEU A 439 -6.06 25.79 -15.95
CA LEU A 439 -7.42 26.10 -16.40
C LEU A 439 -7.35 27.14 -17.52
N ASP A 440 -7.90 26.79 -18.68
CA ASP A 440 -7.73 27.54 -19.94
C ASP A 440 -8.58 28.81 -20.00
N THR A 441 -9.61 28.92 -19.15
CA THR A 441 -10.56 30.04 -19.21
C THR A 441 -10.62 30.85 -17.91
N LYS A 442 -10.95 32.15 -18.07
CA LYS A 442 -11.23 33.06 -16.95
C LYS A 442 -12.34 32.53 -16.05
N GLN A 443 -13.38 31.93 -16.63
CA GLN A 443 -14.56 31.44 -15.92
C GLN A 443 -14.22 30.22 -15.06
N GLU A 444 -13.44 29.27 -15.58
CA GLU A 444 -12.98 28.11 -14.82
C GLU A 444 -12.12 28.53 -13.64
N GLN A 445 -11.14 29.44 -13.84
CA GLN A 445 -10.31 29.94 -12.75
C GLN A 445 -11.13 30.70 -11.69
N ALA A 446 -12.12 31.49 -12.10
CA ALA A 446 -13.01 32.17 -11.18
C ALA A 446 -13.87 31.18 -10.36
N LYS A 447 -14.39 30.12 -10.99
CA LYS A 447 -15.13 29.05 -10.32
C LYS A 447 -14.26 28.29 -9.33
N ALA A 448 -12.99 28.02 -9.69
CA ALA A 448 -12.04 27.40 -8.77
C ALA A 448 -11.77 28.27 -7.53
N ILE A 449 -11.58 29.58 -7.70
CA ILE A 449 -11.44 30.52 -6.58
C ILE A 449 -12.69 30.47 -5.68
N GLU A 450 -13.88 30.52 -6.27
CA GLU A 450 -15.13 30.50 -5.50
C GLU A 450 -15.29 29.20 -4.71
N ALA A 451 -15.15 28.04 -5.34
CA ALA A 451 -15.29 26.74 -4.69
C ALA A 451 -14.28 26.57 -3.54
N ILE A 452 -13.02 26.93 -3.76
CA ILE A 452 -11.96 26.79 -2.74
C ILE A 452 -12.19 27.75 -1.56
N THR A 453 -12.61 29.00 -1.82
CA THR A 453 -12.86 29.99 -0.76
C THR A 453 -14.18 29.77 0.00
N LEU A 454 -15.07 28.94 -0.54
CA LEU A 454 -16.28 28.50 0.14
C LEU A 454 -16.06 27.28 1.04
N PHE A 455 -14.96 26.52 0.86
CA PHE A 455 -14.74 25.30 1.61
C PHE A 455 -14.63 25.58 3.12
N PRO A 456 -15.38 24.87 3.98
CA PRO A 456 -15.69 25.33 5.34
C PRO A 456 -14.57 25.12 6.37
N HIS A 457 -13.50 24.41 6.04
CA HIS A 457 -12.42 24.11 6.98
C HIS A 457 -11.08 23.94 6.28
N THR A 458 -10.00 24.05 7.04
CA THR A 458 -8.63 23.72 6.57
C THR A 458 -8.19 24.50 5.32
N PHE A 459 -8.63 25.76 5.20
CA PHE A 459 -8.28 26.64 4.09
C PHE A 459 -6.77 26.90 4.00
N ASP A 460 -6.04 26.79 5.11
CA ASP A 460 -4.57 26.79 5.17
C ASP A 460 -3.94 25.79 4.20
N LYS A 461 -4.55 24.61 4.01
CA LYS A 461 -4.08 23.60 3.06
C LYS A 461 -4.42 23.93 1.61
N LEU A 462 -5.50 24.67 1.38
CA LEU A 462 -5.97 25.06 0.04
C LEU A 462 -5.32 26.37 -0.44
N LEU A 463 -4.83 27.20 0.48
CA LEU A 463 -4.20 28.47 0.16
C LEU A 463 -3.02 28.33 -0.82
N PRO A 464 -2.07 27.38 -0.64
CA PRO A 464 -0.99 27.15 -1.60
C PRO A 464 -1.45 26.77 -3.01
N ILE A 465 -2.67 26.24 -3.16
CA ILE A 465 -3.24 25.80 -4.45
C ILE A 465 -3.92 26.98 -5.17
N VAL A 466 -4.63 27.84 -4.43
CA VAL A 466 -5.37 28.97 -5.02
C VAL A 466 -4.51 30.23 -5.21
N LEU A 467 -3.54 30.47 -4.33
CA LEU A 467 -2.68 31.66 -4.37
C LEU A 467 -1.84 31.80 -5.67
N PRO A 468 -1.38 30.72 -6.34
CA PRO A 468 -0.78 30.78 -7.68
C PRO A 468 -1.59 31.55 -8.72
N LEU A 469 -2.94 31.58 -8.63
CA LEU A 469 -3.79 32.34 -9.55
C LEU A 469 -3.57 33.86 -9.51
N ARG A 470 -2.82 34.39 -8.53
CA ARG A 470 -2.31 35.78 -8.58
C ARG A 470 -1.45 36.08 -9.80
N ARG A 471 -0.86 35.03 -10.41
CA ARG A 471 -0.06 35.08 -11.64
C ARG A 471 -0.87 34.73 -12.90
N SER A 472 -2.20 34.65 -12.78
CA SER A 472 -3.10 34.38 -13.91
C SER A 472 -2.89 35.39 -15.04
N PRO A 473 -2.97 34.97 -16.31
CA PRO A 473 -2.94 35.89 -17.45
C PRO A 473 -4.19 36.80 -17.51
N TYR A 474 -5.23 36.52 -16.71
CA TYR A 474 -6.47 37.28 -16.66
C TYR A 474 -6.49 38.25 -15.46
N PRO A 475 -6.35 39.58 -15.66
CA PRO A 475 -6.34 40.56 -14.56
C PRO A 475 -7.60 40.52 -13.69
N GLU A 476 -8.75 40.16 -14.28
CA GLU A 476 -10.00 40.04 -13.54
C GLU A 476 -10.02 38.84 -12.59
N VAL A 477 -9.33 37.75 -12.92
CA VAL A 477 -9.15 36.60 -12.01
C VAL A 477 -8.30 37.02 -10.82
N VAL A 478 -7.21 37.75 -11.07
CA VAL A 478 -6.35 38.29 -10.00
C VAL A 478 -7.15 39.20 -9.07
N LYS A 479 -7.95 40.12 -9.63
CA LYS A 479 -8.82 41.01 -8.84
C LYS A 479 -9.89 40.24 -8.08
N PHE A 480 -10.49 39.21 -8.68
CA PHE A 480 -11.49 38.38 -8.03
C PHE A 480 -10.90 37.59 -6.86
N LEU A 481 -9.69 37.03 -7.03
CA LEU A 481 -8.94 36.39 -5.94
C LEU A 481 -8.69 37.36 -4.79
N GLN A 482 -8.26 38.60 -5.07
CA GLN A 482 -8.04 39.62 -4.04
C GLN A 482 -9.33 39.93 -3.26
N ILE A 483 -10.45 40.04 -3.96
CA ILE A 483 -11.77 40.28 -3.32
C ILE A 483 -12.11 39.12 -2.39
N LYS A 484 -12.01 37.88 -2.87
CA LYS A 484 -12.36 36.69 -2.07
C LYS A 484 -11.44 36.48 -0.87
N LEU A 485 -10.13 36.69 -1.03
CA LEU A 485 -9.20 36.63 0.10
C LEU A 485 -9.45 37.78 1.09
N SER A 486 -9.83 38.98 0.62
CA SER A 486 -10.21 40.10 1.50
C SER A 486 -11.47 39.80 2.31
N GLU A 487 -12.49 39.20 1.67
CA GLU A 487 -13.70 38.72 2.34
C GLU A 487 -13.35 37.70 3.43
N LEU A 488 -12.51 36.71 3.12
CA LEU A 488 -12.06 35.70 4.08
C LEU A 488 -11.26 36.29 5.26
N ILE A 489 -10.38 37.26 5.01
CA ILE A 489 -9.66 37.96 6.08
C ILE A 489 -10.65 38.74 6.95
N TYR A 490 -11.58 39.46 6.35
CA TYR A 490 -12.52 40.30 7.09
C TYR A 490 -13.53 39.46 7.91
N ASP A 491 -14.08 38.40 7.33
CA ASP A 491 -15.21 37.64 7.90
C ASP A 491 -14.82 36.34 8.61
N ALA A 492 -13.74 35.66 8.20
CA ALA A 492 -13.46 34.29 8.63
C ALA A 492 -12.16 34.15 9.43
N TYR A 493 -11.01 34.40 8.81
CA TYR A 493 -9.69 33.98 9.31
C TYR A 493 -8.81 35.13 9.83
N HIS A 494 -9.19 36.38 9.57
CA HIS A 494 -8.58 37.56 10.17
C HIS A 494 -7.06 37.60 9.96
N ARG A 495 -6.30 37.80 11.04
CA ARG A 495 -4.84 37.96 11.00
C ARG A 495 -4.13 36.71 10.50
N SER A 496 -4.60 35.52 10.89
CA SER A 496 -3.95 34.25 10.57
C SER A 496 -3.78 34.09 9.06
N LEU A 497 -4.85 34.29 8.30
CA LEU A 497 -4.79 34.16 6.85
C LEU A 497 -3.90 35.22 6.19
N LEU A 498 -3.88 36.45 6.71
CA LEU A 498 -2.99 37.48 6.19
C LEU A 498 -1.52 37.08 6.39
N ASP A 499 -1.15 36.58 7.58
CA ASP A 499 0.20 36.12 7.87
C ASP A 499 0.58 34.93 6.99
N ASP A 500 -0.32 33.96 6.81
CA ASP A 500 -0.11 32.80 5.93
C ASP A 500 0.13 33.21 4.47
N ILE A 501 -0.64 34.18 3.97
CA ILE A 501 -0.44 34.75 2.63
C ILE A 501 0.91 35.45 2.54
N GLU A 502 1.24 36.32 3.50
CA GLU A 502 2.51 37.06 3.48
C GLU A 502 3.72 36.12 3.53
N ASN A 503 3.62 34.99 4.23
CA ASN A 503 4.67 33.98 4.29
C ASN A 503 4.86 33.20 2.97
N LEU A 504 3.83 33.12 2.12
CA LEU A 504 3.87 32.41 0.84
C LEU A 504 4.23 33.32 -0.36
N LEU A 505 4.44 34.61 -0.12
CA LEU A 505 4.71 35.60 -1.16
C LEU A 505 6.16 36.09 -1.12
N ASP A 506 6.67 36.46 -2.30
CA ASP A 506 8.00 37.04 -2.43
C ASP A 506 7.95 38.56 -2.19
N GLU A 507 9.12 39.19 -2.00
CA GLU A 507 9.20 40.66 -1.87
C GLU A 507 9.06 41.44 -3.20
N SER A 508 8.52 40.80 -4.24
CA SER A 508 8.34 41.37 -5.57
C SER A 508 7.38 42.58 -5.55
N LYS A 509 7.46 43.45 -6.57
CA LYS A 509 6.57 44.61 -6.67
C LYS A 509 5.12 44.18 -6.89
N GLU A 510 4.95 43.12 -7.68
CA GLU A 510 3.69 42.52 -8.03
C GLU A 510 3.01 41.91 -6.80
N ASP A 511 3.74 41.15 -5.98
CA ASP A 511 3.20 40.56 -4.75
C ASP A 511 2.89 41.64 -3.70
N LYS A 512 3.74 42.67 -3.57
CA LYS A 512 3.45 43.83 -2.70
C LYS A 512 2.17 44.57 -3.14
N ALA A 513 1.95 44.72 -4.44
CA ALA A 513 0.72 45.30 -4.97
C ALA A 513 -0.49 44.38 -4.73
N PHE A 514 -0.30 43.06 -4.84
CA PHE A 514 -1.34 42.07 -4.60
C PHE A 514 -1.86 42.08 -3.15
N VAL A 515 -0.96 42.22 -2.17
CA VAL A 515 -1.28 42.16 -0.72
C VAL A 515 -1.95 43.44 -0.20
N ARG A 516 -1.76 44.59 -0.85
CA ARG A 516 -2.26 45.89 -0.34
C ARG A 516 -3.75 45.89 0.01
N PRO A 517 -4.68 45.40 -0.85
CA PRO A 517 -6.11 45.34 -0.51
C PRO A 517 -6.41 44.41 0.68
N LEU A 518 -5.63 43.34 0.85
CA LEU A 518 -5.79 42.38 1.95
C LEU A 518 -5.47 43.03 3.31
N ARG A 519 -4.40 43.83 3.36
CA ARG A 519 -4.04 44.63 4.55
C ARG A 519 -5.11 45.68 4.88
N GLU A 520 -5.73 46.28 3.88
CA GLU A 520 -6.85 47.21 4.09
C GLU A 520 -8.08 46.51 4.68
N ALA A 521 -8.42 45.31 4.18
CA ALA A 521 -9.49 44.49 4.74
C ALA A 521 -9.25 44.14 6.22
N TYR A 522 -8.01 43.77 6.57
CA TYR A 522 -7.65 43.50 7.96
C TYR A 522 -7.77 44.75 8.85
N LYS A 523 -7.28 45.91 8.40
CA LYS A 523 -7.44 47.18 9.14
C LYS A 523 -8.91 47.54 9.38
N ASN A 524 -9.77 47.29 8.40
CA ASN A 524 -11.21 47.50 8.54
C ASN A 524 -11.81 46.59 9.62
N TYR A 525 -11.40 45.32 9.65
CA TYR A 525 -11.77 44.39 10.71
C TYR A 525 -11.29 44.87 12.09
N GLU A 526 -10.02 45.27 12.24
CA GLU A 526 -9.46 45.78 13.50
C GLU A 526 -10.22 47.01 14.02
N SER A 527 -10.63 47.90 13.11
CA SER A 527 -11.44 49.08 13.44
C SER A 527 -12.79 48.67 14.05
N ILE A 528 -13.45 47.64 13.51
CA ILE A 528 -14.72 47.14 14.02
C ILE A 528 -14.54 46.43 15.36
N VAL A 529 -13.50 45.60 15.50
CA VAL A 529 -13.19 44.94 16.78
C VAL A 529 -12.93 45.98 17.86
N SER A 530 -12.16 47.03 17.56
CA SER A 530 -11.87 48.12 18.49
C SER A 530 -13.15 48.85 18.91
N LYS A 531 -14.05 49.13 17.97
CA LYS A 531 -15.37 49.71 18.26
C LYS A 531 -16.23 48.79 19.13
N LYS A 532 -16.29 47.48 18.84
CA LYS A 532 -17.04 46.52 19.65
C LYS A 532 -16.48 46.41 21.07
N LYS A 533 -15.15 46.36 21.22
CA LYS A 533 -14.47 46.35 22.52
C LYS A 533 -14.69 47.63 23.34
N SER A 534 -14.95 48.77 22.68
CA SER A 534 -15.26 50.02 23.37
C SER A 534 -16.68 50.08 23.93
N ILE A 535 -17.56 49.16 23.53
CA ILE A 535 -18.95 49.08 24.00
C ILE A 535 -19.00 47.96 25.04
N ASN A 536 -19.14 48.34 26.32
CA ASN A 536 -19.09 47.37 27.42
C ASN A 536 -20.25 46.36 27.36
N ASP A 537 -21.43 46.78 26.90
CA ASP A 537 -22.61 45.91 26.68
C ASP A 537 -22.39 44.82 25.63
N LEU A 538 -21.32 44.88 24.83
CA LEU A 538 -20.94 43.85 23.86
C LEU A 538 -19.79 42.99 24.35
N ASN A 539 -19.36 43.15 25.62
CA ASN A 539 -18.31 42.36 26.21
C ASN A 539 -18.87 40.97 26.61
N PRO A 540 -18.50 39.89 25.90
CA PRO A 540 -19.02 38.56 26.20
C PRO A 540 -18.66 38.11 27.61
N TYR A 541 -17.50 38.55 28.15
CA TYR A 541 -17.10 38.21 29.51
C TYR A 541 -17.99 38.84 30.57
N GLU A 542 -18.60 40.01 30.30
CA GLU A 542 -19.55 40.62 31.24
C GLU A 542 -20.96 40.08 31.04
N ASN A 543 -21.38 39.89 29.79
CA ASN A 543 -22.72 39.40 29.46
C ASN A 543 -22.93 37.93 29.83
N GLU A 544 -21.90 37.09 29.72
CA GLU A 544 -21.97 35.67 30.05
C GLU A 544 -21.36 35.37 31.43
N ARG A 545 -20.97 36.39 32.20
CA ARG A 545 -20.27 36.20 33.48
C ARG A 545 -21.02 35.26 34.41
N ASP A 546 -22.31 35.52 34.63
CA ASP A 546 -23.13 34.73 35.56
C ASP A 546 -23.28 33.28 35.07
N LEU A 547 -23.35 33.07 33.75
CA LEU A 547 -23.42 31.73 33.16
C LEU A 547 -22.09 31.00 33.22
N MET A 548 -20.97 31.69 33.00
CA MET A 548 -19.62 31.12 33.15
C MET A 548 -19.31 30.81 34.61
N ASP A 549 -19.64 31.73 35.53
CA ASP A 549 -19.47 31.55 36.97
C ASP A 549 -20.33 30.37 37.46
N LEU A 550 -21.57 30.24 36.96
CA LEU A 550 -22.42 29.07 37.21
C LEU A 550 -21.82 27.79 36.63
N TYR A 551 -21.34 27.80 35.39
CA TYR A 551 -20.71 26.64 34.75
C TYR A 551 -19.51 26.15 35.56
N TYR A 552 -18.57 27.02 35.90
CA TYR A 552 -17.39 26.66 36.69
C TYR A 552 -17.77 26.24 38.11
N SER A 553 -18.78 26.86 38.71
CA SER A 553 -19.28 26.43 40.02
C SER A 553 -19.86 25.01 39.98
N LEU A 554 -20.69 24.70 38.98
CA LEU A 554 -21.25 23.36 38.77
C LEU A 554 -20.17 22.33 38.40
N GLU A 555 -19.17 22.72 37.61
CA GLU A 555 -18.03 21.86 37.27
C GLU A 555 -17.21 21.54 38.53
N HIS A 556 -16.90 22.56 39.35
CA HIS A 556 -16.20 22.38 40.62
C HIS A 556 -17.00 21.52 41.59
N GLU A 557 -18.32 21.73 41.69
CA GLU A 557 -19.20 20.92 42.53
C GLU A 557 -19.23 19.46 42.05
N ASN A 558 -19.35 19.20 40.75
CA ASN A 558 -19.30 17.85 40.18
C ASN A 558 -17.95 17.17 40.40
N ARG A 559 -16.84 17.90 40.21
CA ARG A 559 -15.49 17.37 40.48
C ARG A 559 -15.31 17.06 41.98
N ALA A 560 -15.85 17.90 42.86
CA ALA A 560 -15.80 17.66 44.30
C ALA A 560 -16.63 16.42 44.70
N LYS A 561 -17.83 16.25 44.15
CA LYS A 561 -18.66 15.04 44.34
C LYS A 561 -17.95 13.79 43.84
N MET A 562 -17.39 13.82 42.62
CA MET A 562 -16.59 12.71 42.09
C MET A 562 -15.40 12.36 43.00
N MET A 563 -14.71 13.36 43.55
CA MET A 563 -13.60 13.12 44.48
C MET A 563 -14.05 12.57 45.84
N GLN A 564 -15.21 13.00 46.34
CA GLN A 564 -15.83 12.39 47.52
C GLN A 564 -16.18 10.92 47.26
N ASP A 565 -16.84 10.62 46.14
CA ASP A 565 -17.20 9.25 45.75
C ASP A 565 -15.95 8.33 45.60
N ILE A 566 -14.85 8.86 45.05
CA ILE A 566 -13.58 8.15 44.93
C ILE A 566 -12.96 7.87 46.31
N ASN A 567 -12.98 8.87 47.22
CA ASN A 567 -12.45 8.73 48.57
C ASN A 567 -13.27 7.78 49.45
N GLU A 568 -14.59 7.74 49.26
CA GLU A 568 -15.50 6.85 50.00
C GLU A 568 -15.43 5.40 49.48
N ASN A 569 -15.04 5.19 48.22
CA ASN A 569 -14.94 3.84 47.63
C ASN A 569 -13.61 3.62 46.84
N PRO A 570 -12.47 3.47 47.55
CA PRO A 570 -11.13 3.47 46.93
C PRO A 570 -10.85 2.32 45.96
N ASN A 571 -11.67 1.25 45.97
CA ASN A 571 -11.55 0.10 45.08
C ASN A 571 -12.58 0.09 43.93
N GLY A 572 -13.36 1.17 43.77
CA GLY A 572 -14.36 1.30 42.71
C GLY A 572 -13.76 1.57 41.33
N ILE A 573 -14.52 1.28 40.27
CA ILE A 573 -14.12 1.53 38.86
C ILE A 573 -13.80 3.03 38.63
N LEU A 574 -14.54 3.93 39.27
CA LEU A 574 -14.28 5.38 39.25
C LEU A 574 -12.96 5.76 39.93
N ALA A 575 -12.53 5.04 40.98
CA ALA A 575 -11.23 5.26 41.62
C ALA A 575 -10.06 4.75 40.75
N ALA A 576 -10.29 3.77 39.88
CA ALA A 576 -9.29 3.33 38.90
C ALA A 576 -9.10 4.33 37.74
N VAL A 577 -10.16 5.04 37.34
CA VAL A 577 -10.14 6.04 36.24
C VAL A 577 -9.83 7.45 36.75
N GLY A 578 -10.22 7.78 37.98
CA GLY A 578 -10.05 9.10 38.63
C GLY A 578 -8.77 9.25 39.47
N ARG A 579 -7.78 8.35 39.32
CA ARG A 579 -6.49 8.48 40.03
C ARG A 579 -5.87 9.83 39.71
N SER A 580 -5.61 10.61 40.77
CA SER A 580 -5.11 11.97 40.59
C SER A 580 -3.71 11.94 39.98
N THR A 581 -3.58 12.60 38.84
CA THR A 581 -2.27 12.89 38.25
C THR A 581 -1.75 14.15 38.93
N ILE A 582 -0.73 14.00 39.78
CA ILE A 582 -0.12 15.12 40.47
C ILE A 582 0.82 15.80 39.49
N ILE A 583 0.46 17.01 39.03
CA ILE A 583 1.35 17.85 38.24
C ILE A 583 2.41 18.41 39.18
N VAL A 584 3.64 17.91 39.05
CA VAL A 584 4.81 18.44 39.73
C VAL A 584 5.26 19.67 38.93
N ARG A 585 5.37 20.84 39.58
CA ARG A 585 5.56 22.16 38.93
C ARG A 585 6.41 22.11 37.65
N GLY A 586 5.80 22.50 36.53
CA GLY A 586 6.50 23.02 35.34
C GLY A 586 7.03 22.02 34.32
N ASN A 587 6.29 20.93 34.03
CA ASN A 587 6.46 19.96 32.90
C ASN A 587 6.59 18.50 33.33
N SER A 588 6.08 18.12 34.49
CA SER A 588 6.09 16.72 34.90
C SER A 588 4.84 16.32 35.64
N TRP A 589 4.54 15.03 35.61
CA TRP A 589 3.41 14.44 36.27
C TRP A 589 3.84 13.17 37.00
N LYS A 590 3.16 12.85 38.10
CA LYS A 590 3.30 11.55 38.77
C LYS A 590 1.92 11.00 39.09
N GLN A 591 1.78 9.69 39.07
CA GLN A 591 0.60 9.05 39.66
C GLN A 591 0.74 9.05 41.18
N GLU A 592 -0.37 9.20 41.89
CA GLU A 592 -0.39 9.31 43.35
C GLU A 592 0.28 8.15 44.10
N LEU A 593 0.33 6.96 43.48
CA LEU A 593 0.95 5.74 44.02
C LEU A 593 2.34 5.42 43.43
N GLU A 594 2.81 6.22 42.47
CA GLU A 594 4.13 6.04 41.86
C GLU A 594 5.03 7.22 42.21
N ASP A 595 6.18 6.93 42.82
CA ASP A 595 7.22 7.93 43.06
C ASP A 595 7.92 8.40 41.78
N LYS A 596 7.60 7.78 40.64
CA LYS A 596 8.21 8.08 39.35
C LYS A 596 7.59 9.32 38.74
N VAL A 597 8.32 10.42 38.80
CA VAL A 597 8.01 11.66 38.07
C VAL A 597 8.32 11.44 36.58
N MET A 598 7.30 11.57 35.73
CA MET A 598 7.41 11.48 34.29
C MET A 598 7.26 12.86 33.65
N PRO A 599 8.08 13.20 32.64
CA PRO A 599 7.92 14.46 31.91
C PRO A 599 6.60 14.46 31.14
N LEU A 600 5.94 15.61 31.09
CA LEU A 600 4.81 15.84 30.18
C LEU A 600 5.37 15.92 28.75
N GLY A 601 5.04 14.94 27.91
CA GLY A 601 5.23 15.07 26.47
C GLY A 601 4.32 16.16 25.92
N LYS A 602 4.84 17.07 25.08
CA LYS A 602 4.01 18.05 24.38
C LYS A 602 3.41 17.37 23.15
N VAL A 603 2.10 17.13 23.18
CA VAL A 603 1.32 16.78 21.99
C VAL A 603 0.33 17.91 21.80
N GLU A 604 0.58 18.77 20.82
CA GLU A 604 -0.34 19.83 20.42
C GLU A 604 -0.80 19.58 18.99
N SER A 605 -2.09 19.78 18.74
CA SER A 605 -2.67 19.81 17.41
C SER A 605 -3.58 21.02 17.33
N SER A 606 -3.37 21.86 16.31
CA SER A 606 -4.24 22.99 16.00
C SER A 606 -4.80 22.83 14.60
N PHE A 607 -6.05 23.25 14.40
CA PHE A 607 -6.69 23.29 13.09
C PHE A 607 -7.47 24.60 12.96
N ILE A 608 -7.56 25.13 11.73
CA ILE A 608 -8.25 26.38 11.45
C ILE A 608 -9.66 26.06 10.92
N LEU A 609 -10.66 26.66 11.57
CA LEU A 609 -12.06 26.60 11.15
C LEU A 609 -12.52 27.97 10.64
N ASP A 610 -13.44 27.95 9.68
CA ASP A 610 -14.09 29.15 9.20
C ASP A 610 -15.00 29.76 10.27
N ALA A 611 -14.71 30.98 10.72
CA ALA A 611 -15.51 31.65 11.75
C ALA A 611 -16.98 31.89 11.32
N ARG A 612 -17.29 31.87 10.02
CA ARG A 612 -18.66 31.99 9.50
C ARG A 612 -19.56 30.85 9.97
N LEU A 613 -18.99 29.65 10.17
CA LEU A 613 -19.70 28.49 10.72
C LEU A 613 -20.26 28.75 12.13
N PHE A 614 -19.59 29.60 12.91
CA PHE A 614 -20.01 29.94 14.28
C PHE A 614 -20.82 31.23 14.34
N LYS A 615 -20.58 32.17 13.42
CA LYS A 615 -21.31 33.44 13.37
C LYS A 615 -22.74 33.28 12.87
N ASN A 616 -22.95 32.44 11.84
CA ASN A 616 -24.28 32.14 11.31
C ASN A 616 -24.27 30.75 10.63
N PRO A 617 -24.39 29.66 11.41
CA PRO A 617 -24.32 28.29 10.90
C PRO A 617 -25.38 28.01 9.83
N ASP A 618 -26.62 28.45 10.04
CA ASP A 618 -27.74 28.20 9.12
C ASP A 618 -27.51 28.84 7.74
N LEU A 619 -27.02 30.09 7.73
CA LEU A 619 -26.70 30.77 6.48
C LEU A 619 -25.53 30.10 5.77
N GLN A 620 -24.49 29.71 6.51
CA GLN A 620 -23.32 29.06 5.93
C GLN A 620 -23.69 27.68 5.36
N GLU A 621 -24.50 26.90 6.08
CA GLU A 621 -25.02 25.63 5.58
C GLU A 621 -25.87 25.83 4.32
N TYR A 622 -26.76 26.82 4.30
CA TYR A 622 -27.55 27.16 3.13
C TYR A 622 -26.67 27.51 1.92
N ILE A 623 -25.64 28.35 2.11
CA ILE A 623 -24.68 28.71 1.05
C ILE A 623 -23.98 27.45 0.52
N LEU A 624 -23.42 26.61 1.40
CA LEU A 624 -22.73 25.38 1.00
C LEU A 624 -23.67 24.41 0.27
N ASN A 625 -24.93 24.31 0.70
CA ASN A 625 -25.93 23.40 0.14
C ASN A 625 -26.51 23.87 -1.19
N THR A 626 -26.51 25.19 -1.44
CA THR A 626 -27.04 25.78 -2.68
C THR A 626 -25.96 26.16 -3.68
N TYR A 627 -24.69 26.18 -3.28
CA TYR A 627 -23.56 26.44 -4.16
C TYR A 627 -23.58 25.50 -5.37
N ASP A 628 -23.63 26.09 -6.56
CA ASP A 628 -23.60 25.40 -7.86
C ASP A 628 -24.75 24.38 -8.06
N LYS A 629 -25.81 24.40 -7.22
CA LYS A 629 -27.00 23.53 -7.34
C LYS A 629 -28.20 24.20 -8.01
N ARG A 630 -28.06 25.42 -8.53
CA ARG A 630 -29.11 26.14 -9.26
C ARG A 630 -28.76 26.34 -10.71
#